data_AF-L9JKB2-F1
#
_entry.id   AF-L9JKB2-F1
#
_cell.length_a   1.000
_cell.length_b   1.000
_cell.length_c   1.000
_cell.angle_alpha   90.00
_cell.angle_beta   90.00
_cell.angle_gamma   90.00
#
_symmetry.space_group_name_H-M   'P 1'
#
loop_
_entity.id
_entity.type
_entity.pdbx_description
1 polymer ?
#
loop_
_entity_poly.entity_id
_entity_poly.type
_entity_poly.pdbx_seq_one_letter_code
_entity_poly.pdbx_strand_id
1 'polypeptide(L)'
;MRERIWVPPLLLLLPLLLPPPLGDYEQAVRDLEAALRSHRRLREIRARCARHCAVRRPLAPPCSGPGAELPFFRSLLQRARCYRSCETQRLGGPASRHRVSEDVRSDFQRRVPYNYLQRAYIKLNQLEKAVEAAHTFFMANPEHMEMQQNIENYRTMAGVAAFQLVDREARPHLESYSVGVKHYEADNFEVAIKYFEQALREYFNEDMECRILCEGPQRFEEYEYLGYKGGLHEAIADHYMQVLVCQHECVRELATRPGRLSPIENFLPLHYDYLQFAYYRVGEYVKALECAKAYLLCHPDDEDVLDNVHYYESLLDDDIDPASIEAREDMMMFVKRHQLESELIQSAAEGLGFSYTEPLTGKLPDVLWLPPWEDRGSREDSVLVPSGGPLLYENITFVYNSEQLNGTQRVLLDNVLSEDQCRELHSVASFGYEGRVPLKSARLFYDISEKARKIVESYFMLNSTLYFSYTHMVCRTALSGQQDRRNDLSHPIHADNCLLDPEANECWKEPPAYTFRDYSALLYMNDDFEGGEFIFTEMDAKTVTASIKPKCGRMISFSSGGENPHGVKAVTKGQRCAVALWFTLDPLYRELVLVCAGGHQLHPTSSSAASAVYPQLYGFRVRSPGLCPVDDADSFSGEGGKRQEEADFPLAKCHSKDST
;
A
#
# COMPACT_ATOMS: atom_id res chain seq x y z
N MET A 1 -32.78 -22.16 -16.80
CA MET A 1 -31.40 -21.93 -17.29
C MET A 1 -30.65 -21.17 -16.20
N ARG A 2 -29.73 -21.82 -15.49
CA ARG A 2 -28.87 -21.19 -14.47
C ARG A 2 -27.49 -21.08 -15.10
N GLU A 3 -27.08 -19.89 -15.52
CA GLU A 3 -25.74 -19.64 -16.02
C GLU A 3 -24.72 -19.91 -14.89
N ARG A 4 -23.98 -21.00 -15.05
CA ARG A 4 -22.77 -21.29 -14.28
C ARG A 4 -21.64 -20.47 -14.90
N ILE A 5 -21.55 -19.18 -14.57
CA ILE A 5 -20.42 -18.32 -14.97
C ILE A 5 -19.93 -17.60 -13.70
N TRP A 6 -19.32 -18.34 -12.79
CA TRP A 6 -18.57 -17.78 -11.67
C TRP A 6 -17.26 -18.56 -11.55
N VAL A 7 -16.18 -17.99 -12.07
CA VAL A 7 -14.85 -18.53 -11.89
C VAL A 7 -14.27 -17.90 -10.60
N PRO A 8 -13.82 -18.68 -9.61
CA PRO A 8 -13.16 -18.15 -8.43
C PRO A 8 -11.95 -17.30 -8.86
N PRO A 9 -11.69 -16.12 -8.24
CA PRO A 9 -10.53 -15.28 -8.57
C PRO A 9 -9.21 -16.06 -8.58
N LEU A 10 -9.15 -17.09 -7.75
CA LEU A 10 -8.01 -17.99 -7.57
C LEU A 10 -7.79 -19.03 -8.69
N LEU A 11 -8.76 -19.24 -9.59
CA LEU A 11 -8.64 -20.14 -10.75
C LEU A 11 -8.28 -19.40 -12.04
N LEU A 12 -8.32 -18.06 -12.06
CA LEU A 12 -7.98 -17.22 -13.22
C LEU A 12 -6.54 -16.67 -13.18
N LEU A 13 -5.85 -16.77 -12.03
CA LEU A 13 -4.51 -16.18 -11.82
C LEU A 13 -3.33 -17.15 -11.96
N LEU A 14 -3.56 -18.47 -11.98
CA LEU A 14 -2.48 -19.43 -12.24
C LEU A 14 -1.80 -19.25 -13.62
N PRO A 15 -2.51 -18.81 -14.69
CA PRO A 15 -1.88 -18.47 -15.97
C PRO A 15 -1.24 -17.07 -16.02
N LEU A 16 -1.42 -16.21 -14.99
CA LEU A 16 -1.03 -14.79 -15.04
C LEU A 16 0.44 -14.52 -14.68
N LEU A 17 1.22 -15.56 -14.34
CA LEU A 17 2.67 -15.47 -14.05
C LEU A 17 3.54 -16.22 -15.06
N LEU A 18 2.94 -16.81 -16.08
CA LEU A 18 3.66 -17.41 -17.20
C LEU A 18 3.20 -16.73 -18.49
N PRO A 19 4.10 -16.45 -19.45
CA PRO A 19 3.66 -16.18 -20.82
C PRO A 19 2.70 -17.33 -21.20
N PRO A 20 1.54 -17.05 -21.83
CA PRO A 20 0.54 -18.07 -22.10
C PRO A 20 1.24 -19.26 -22.73
N PRO A 21 1.11 -20.47 -22.17
CA PRO A 21 1.65 -21.64 -22.82
C PRO A 21 0.90 -21.73 -24.15
N LEU A 22 1.61 -21.44 -25.24
CA LEU A 22 1.10 -21.46 -26.62
C LEU A 22 0.08 -20.36 -27.00
N GLY A 23 0.42 -19.07 -26.87
CA GLY A 23 -0.16 -18.04 -27.77
C GLY A 23 -1.68 -17.84 -27.80
N ASP A 24 -2.45 -18.39 -26.85
CA ASP A 24 -3.90 -18.21 -26.77
C ASP A 24 -4.26 -16.90 -26.04
N TYR A 25 -4.09 -15.79 -26.77
CA TYR A 25 -4.43 -14.46 -26.28
C TYR A 25 -5.93 -14.27 -26.06
N GLU A 26 -6.78 -15.02 -26.76
CA GLU A 26 -8.24 -14.93 -26.58
C GLU A 26 -8.66 -15.45 -25.20
N GLN A 27 -8.09 -16.58 -24.78
CA GLN A 27 -8.38 -17.12 -23.45
C GLN A 27 -7.87 -16.19 -22.35
N ALA A 28 -6.67 -15.63 -22.50
CA ALA A 28 -6.13 -14.65 -21.57
C ALA A 28 -7.02 -13.40 -21.42
N VAL A 29 -7.53 -12.85 -22.53
CA VAL A 29 -8.49 -11.73 -22.49
C VAL A 29 -9.78 -12.12 -21.78
N ARG A 30 -10.36 -13.28 -22.12
CA ARG A 30 -11.60 -13.77 -21.47
C ARG A 30 -11.43 -13.88 -19.95
N ASP A 31 -10.29 -14.41 -19.52
CA ASP A 31 -10.00 -14.64 -18.11
C ASP A 31 -9.72 -13.33 -17.34
N LEU A 32 -8.94 -12.42 -17.92
CA LEU A 32 -8.65 -11.10 -17.33
C LEU A 32 -9.89 -10.22 -17.23
N GLU A 33 -10.70 -10.14 -18.29
CA GLU A 33 -11.96 -9.40 -18.24
C GLU A 33 -12.94 -10.01 -17.22
N ALA A 34 -12.99 -11.35 -17.13
CA ALA A 34 -13.82 -12.03 -16.14
C ALA A 34 -13.34 -11.73 -14.71
N ALA A 35 -12.03 -11.63 -14.49
CA ALA A 35 -11.45 -11.25 -13.20
C ALA A 35 -11.82 -9.81 -12.83
N LEU A 36 -11.70 -8.84 -13.75
CA LEU A 36 -12.11 -7.44 -13.55
C LEU A 36 -13.61 -7.30 -13.25
N ARG A 37 -14.47 -8.01 -14.00
CA ARG A 37 -15.92 -8.05 -13.72
C ARG A 37 -16.22 -8.65 -12.35
N SER A 38 -15.53 -9.73 -11.99
CA SER A 38 -15.71 -10.41 -10.70
C SER A 38 -15.26 -9.53 -9.53
N HIS A 39 -14.15 -8.81 -9.68
CA HIS A 39 -13.63 -7.88 -8.68
C HIS A 39 -14.62 -6.75 -8.40
N ARG A 40 -15.07 -6.03 -9.45
CA ARG A 40 -16.10 -4.98 -9.33
C ARG A 40 -17.37 -5.52 -8.68
N ARG A 41 -17.85 -6.66 -9.15
CA ARG A 41 -19.09 -7.25 -8.63
C ARG A 41 -18.99 -7.68 -7.17
N LEU A 42 -17.84 -8.18 -6.73
CA LEU A 42 -17.60 -8.49 -5.32
C LEU A 42 -17.70 -7.24 -4.45
N ARG A 43 -17.00 -6.16 -4.83
CA ARG A 43 -17.06 -4.86 -4.15
C ARG A 43 -18.51 -4.35 -4.03
N GLU A 44 -19.22 -4.30 -5.15
CA GLU A 44 -20.60 -3.83 -5.17
C GLU A 44 -21.56 -4.71 -4.33
N ILE A 45 -21.38 -6.04 -4.33
CA ILE A 45 -22.23 -6.93 -3.52
C ILE A 45 -22.01 -6.66 -2.03
N ARG A 46 -20.75 -6.48 -1.61
CA ARG A 46 -20.40 -6.15 -0.22
C ARG A 46 -21.02 -4.83 0.20
N ALA A 47 -20.80 -3.77 -0.57
CA ALA A 47 -21.36 -2.45 -0.31
C ALA A 47 -22.90 -2.49 -0.21
N ARG A 48 -23.57 -3.17 -1.16
CA ARG A 48 -25.03 -3.33 -1.14
C ARG A 48 -25.52 -4.14 0.07
N CYS A 49 -24.84 -5.21 0.45
CA CYS A 49 -25.22 -6.03 1.59
C CYS A 49 -25.05 -5.28 2.92
N ALA A 50 -23.94 -4.55 3.09
CA ALA A 50 -23.71 -3.71 4.26
C ALA A 50 -24.80 -2.64 4.39
N ARG A 51 -25.06 -1.87 3.33
CA ARG A 51 -26.11 -0.82 3.31
C ARG A 51 -27.48 -1.39 3.64
N HIS A 52 -27.87 -2.49 2.98
CA HIS A 52 -29.15 -3.16 3.21
C HIS A 52 -29.31 -3.65 4.66
N CYS A 53 -28.25 -4.24 5.22
CA CYS A 53 -28.29 -4.77 6.58
C CYS A 53 -28.20 -3.68 7.65
N ALA A 54 -27.49 -2.59 7.41
CA ALA A 54 -27.44 -1.43 8.29
C ALA A 54 -28.85 -0.81 8.46
N VAL A 55 -29.58 -0.61 7.37
CA VAL A 55 -30.95 -0.06 7.39
C VAL A 55 -31.94 -1.04 8.05
N ARG A 56 -31.85 -2.33 7.75
CA ARG A 56 -32.80 -3.32 8.32
C ARG A 56 -32.53 -3.66 9.79
N ARG A 57 -31.29 -3.54 10.24
CA ARG A 57 -30.83 -3.90 11.59
C ARG A 57 -30.02 -2.73 12.16
N PRO A 58 -30.67 -1.58 12.44
CA PRO A 58 -30.01 -0.45 13.06
C PRO A 58 -29.49 -0.85 14.44
N LEU A 59 -28.33 -0.30 14.83
CA LEU A 59 -27.79 -0.52 16.16
C LEU A 59 -28.63 0.25 17.18
N ALA A 60 -29.06 -0.44 18.24
CA ALA A 60 -29.78 0.22 19.34
C ALA A 60 -28.81 1.11 20.13
N PRO A 61 -29.23 2.30 20.57
CA PRO A 61 -28.41 3.13 21.45
C PRO A 61 -28.20 2.41 22.79
N PRO A 62 -27.05 2.63 23.47
CA PRO A 62 -26.85 2.13 24.81
C PRO A 62 -27.88 2.77 25.77
N CYS A 63 -28.50 1.95 26.61
CA CYS A 63 -29.46 2.41 27.63
C CYS A 63 -28.77 2.70 28.98
N SER A 64 -29.54 3.16 29.97
CA SER A 64 -29.06 3.25 31.37
C SER A 64 -29.62 2.09 32.20
N GLY A 65 -28.80 1.54 33.10
CA GLY A 65 -29.18 0.47 34.03
C GLY A 65 -28.51 -0.88 33.76
N PRO A 66 -28.81 -1.92 34.55
CA PRO A 66 -28.19 -3.25 34.41
C PRO A 66 -28.51 -3.88 33.04
N GLY A 67 -27.47 -4.34 32.32
CA GLY A 67 -27.62 -4.96 31.00
C GLY A 67 -27.97 -3.99 29.87
N ALA A 68 -27.70 -2.70 30.07
CA ALA A 68 -27.89 -1.61 29.12
C ALA A 68 -27.27 -1.85 27.73
N GLU A 69 -26.22 -2.66 27.65
CA GLU A 69 -25.46 -3.01 26.46
C GLU A 69 -26.08 -4.17 25.66
N LEU A 70 -26.94 -5.00 26.29
CA LEU A 70 -27.52 -6.18 25.66
C LEU A 70 -28.39 -5.86 24.43
N PRO A 71 -29.19 -4.76 24.40
CA PRO A 71 -29.90 -4.34 23.19
C PRO A 71 -28.96 -3.99 22.02
N PHE A 72 -27.83 -3.33 22.30
CA PHE A 72 -26.81 -3.01 21.31
C PHE A 72 -26.21 -4.31 20.73
N PHE A 73 -25.71 -5.21 21.59
CA PHE A 73 -25.11 -6.48 21.15
C PHE A 73 -26.11 -7.38 20.44
N ARG A 74 -27.39 -7.40 20.85
CA ARG A 74 -28.44 -8.10 20.12
C ARG A 74 -28.59 -7.57 18.69
N SER A 75 -28.60 -6.26 18.51
CA SER A 75 -28.73 -5.61 17.20
C SER A 75 -27.48 -5.86 16.35
N LEU A 76 -26.28 -5.81 16.95
CA LEU A 76 -25.01 -6.14 16.31
C LEU A 76 -24.99 -7.59 15.79
N LEU A 77 -25.37 -8.55 16.64
CA LEU A 77 -25.45 -9.97 16.25
C LEU A 77 -26.47 -10.20 15.12
N GLN A 78 -27.59 -9.48 15.12
CA GLN A 78 -28.56 -9.54 14.03
C GLN A 78 -28.02 -8.94 12.73
N ARG A 79 -27.31 -7.81 12.80
CA ARG A 79 -26.66 -7.19 11.64
C ARG A 79 -25.58 -8.10 11.05
N ALA A 80 -24.74 -8.72 11.89
CA ALA A 80 -23.74 -9.70 11.46
C ALA A 80 -24.34 -10.92 10.75
N ARG A 81 -25.45 -11.48 11.28
CA ARG A 81 -26.19 -12.57 10.64
C ARG A 81 -26.79 -12.14 9.29
N CYS A 82 -27.34 -10.93 9.21
CA CYS A 82 -27.86 -10.37 7.97
C CYS A 82 -26.75 -10.27 6.91
N TYR A 83 -25.59 -9.72 7.29
CA TYR A 83 -24.46 -9.51 6.39
C TYR A 83 -23.97 -10.84 5.79
N ARG A 84 -23.70 -11.83 6.65
CA ARG A 84 -23.26 -13.17 6.22
C ARG A 84 -24.28 -13.86 5.31
N SER A 85 -25.58 -13.73 5.61
CA SER A 85 -26.64 -14.32 4.80
C SER A 85 -26.75 -13.64 3.44
N CYS A 86 -26.71 -12.30 3.40
CA CYS A 86 -26.79 -11.51 2.18
C CYS A 86 -25.62 -11.82 1.23
N GLU A 87 -24.39 -11.80 1.74
CA GLU A 87 -23.21 -12.13 0.95
C GLU A 87 -23.27 -13.56 0.40
N THR A 88 -23.58 -14.54 1.26
CA THR A 88 -23.62 -15.96 0.86
C THR A 88 -24.65 -16.20 -0.25
N GLN A 89 -25.83 -15.58 -0.15
CA GLN A 89 -26.88 -15.71 -1.16
C GLN A 89 -26.51 -15.05 -2.48
N ARG A 90 -25.95 -13.84 -2.44
CA ARG A 90 -25.65 -13.05 -3.65
C ARG A 90 -24.37 -13.50 -4.36
N LEU A 91 -23.39 -14.05 -3.62
CA LEU A 91 -22.13 -14.57 -4.16
C LEU A 91 -22.21 -16.06 -4.54
N GLY A 92 -23.30 -16.75 -4.19
CA GLY A 92 -23.49 -18.17 -4.56
C GLY A 92 -22.59 -19.13 -3.79
N GLY A 93 -22.14 -18.77 -2.60
CA GLY A 93 -21.25 -19.59 -1.77
C GLY A 93 -20.67 -18.86 -0.56
N PRO A 94 -19.90 -19.55 0.29
CA PRO A 94 -19.26 -18.94 1.45
C PRO A 94 -18.22 -17.89 1.04
N ALA A 95 -18.10 -16.82 1.83
CA ALA A 95 -17.18 -15.70 1.60
C ALA A 95 -15.71 -16.12 1.40
N SER A 96 -15.29 -17.27 1.97
CA SER A 96 -13.94 -17.83 1.83
C SER A 96 -13.55 -18.14 0.38
N ARG A 97 -14.50 -18.41 -0.52
CA ARG A 97 -14.25 -18.64 -1.95
C ARG A 97 -13.82 -17.38 -2.70
N HIS A 98 -14.03 -16.21 -2.10
CA HIS A 98 -13.74 -14.90 -2.68
C HIS A 98 -12.58 -14.20 -1.96
N ARG A 99 -11.85 -14.93 -1.09
CA ARG A 99 -10.65 -14.41 -0.44
C ARG A 99 -9.51 -14.41 -1.46
N VAL A 100 -8.92 -13.23 -1.64
CA VAL A 100 -7.71 -13.00 -2.44
C VAL A 100 -6.58 -12.58 -1.51
N SER A 101 -5.32 -12.78 -1.93
CA SER A 101 -4.16 -12.27 -1.22
C SER A 101 -4.10 -10.74 -1.30
N GLU A 102 -3.30 -10.13 -0.42
CA GLU A 102 -3.11 -8.68 -0.46
C GLU A 102 -2.36 -8.24 -1.72
N ASP A 103 -1.42 -9.04 -2.23
CA ASP A 103 -0.73 -8.78 -3.51
C ASP A 103 -1.73 -8.66 -4.67
N VAL A 104 -2.70 -9.58 -4.75
CA VAL A 104 -3.73 -9.55 -5.81
C VAL A 104 -4.64 -8.32 -5.65
N ARG A 105 -4.89 -7.86 -4.42
CA ARG A 105 -5.64 -6.62 -4.20
C ARG A 105 -4.84 -5.41 -4.66
N SER A 106 -3.56 -5.37 -4.30
CA SER A 106 -2.61 -4.33 -4.71
C SER A 106 -2.47 -4.25 -6.23
N ASP A 107 -2.37 -5.40 -6.92
CA ASP A 107 -2.32 -5.47 -8.38
C ASP A 107 -3.58 -4.87 -9.04
N PHE A 108 -4.76 -5.14 -8.48
CA PHE A 108 -6.01 -4.56 -8.97
C PHE A 108 -6.10 -3.06 -8.65
N GLN A 109 -5.64 -2.61 -7.48
CA GLN A 109 -5.56 -1.18 -7.15
C GLN A 109 -4.59 -0.43 -8.08
N ARG A 110 -3.47 -1.05 -8.43
CA ARG A 110 -2.48 -0.56 -9.41
C ARG A 110 -2.91 -0.79 -10.86
N ARG A 111 -4.12 -1.35 -11.10
CA ARG A 111 -4.68 -1.61 -12.43
C ARG A 111 -3.81 -2.51 -13.32
N VAL A 112 -2.94 -3.34 -12.73
CA VAL A 112 -2.03 -4.27 -13.42
C VAL A 112 -2.72 -5.17 -14.46
N PRO A 113 -3.95 -5.68 -14.25
CA PRO A 113 -4.66 -6.45 -15.27
C PRO A 113 -4.77 -5.74 -16.63
N TYR A 114 -4.86 -4.40 -16.66
CA TYR A 114 -4.94 -3.64 -17.89
C TYR A 114 -3.62 -3.60 -18.67
N ASN A 115 -2.47 -3.67 -17.98
CA ASN A 115 -1.17 -3.81 -18.63
C ASN A 115 -1.05 -5.15 -19.39
N TYR A 116 -1.62 -6.22 -18.85
CA TYR A 116 -1.68 -7.49 -19.57
C TYR A 116 -2.71 -7.47 -20.71
N LEU A 117 -3.89 -6.88 -20.46
CA LEU A 117 -4.95 -6.77 -21.45
C LEU A 117 -4.52 -5.99 -22.70
N GLN A 118 -3.81 -4.87 -22.56
CA GLN A 118 -3.37 -4.11 -23.74
C GLN A 118 -2.50 -4.97 -24.67
N ARG A 119 -1.58 -5.76 -24.11
CA ARG A 119 -0.67 -6.62 -24.90
C ARG A 119 -1.46 -7.71 -25.62
N ALA A 120 -2.45 -8.29 -24.94
CA ALA A 120 -3.29 -9.32 -25.52
C ALA A 120 -4.20 -8.75 -26.63
N TYR A 121 -4.79 -7.58 -26.43
CA TYR A 121 -5.63 -6.93 -27.45
C TYR A 121 -4.88 -6.59 -28.73
N ILE A 122 -3.62 -6.15 -28.63
CA ILE A 122 -2.77 -5.89 -29.81
C ILE A 122 -2.56 -7.18 -30.62
N LYS A 123 -2.29 -8.29 -29.93
CA LYS A 123 -2.10 -9.60 -30.57
C LYS A 123 -3.36 -10.11 -31.26
N LEU A 124 -4.54 -9.68 -30.79
CA LEU A 124 -5.85 -9.97 -31.37
C LEU A 124 -6.32 -8.91 -32.38
N ASN A 125 -5.48 -7.93 -32.74
CA ASN A 125 -5.82 -6.81 -33.62
C ASN A 125 -7.03 -5.97 -33.13
N GLN A 126 -7.26 -5.90 -31.81
CA GLN A 126 -8.29 -5.08 -31.17
C GLN A 126 -7.70 -3.77 -30.66
N LEU A 127 -7.31 -2.88 -31.59
CA LEU A 127 -6.53 -1.67 -31.27
C LEU A 127 -7.27 -0.71 -30.32
N GLU A 128 -8.57 -0.46 -30.52
CA GLU A 128 -9.36 0.43 -29.65
C GLU A 128 -9.31 0.00 -28.18
N LYS A 129 -9.58 -1.28 -27.89
CA LYS A 129 -9.50 -1.84 -26.54
C LYS A 129 -8.08 -1.84 -25.98
N ALA A 130 -7.07 -2.02 -26.82
CA ALA A 130 -5.68 -1.93 -26.40
C ALA A 130 -5.34 -0.53 -25.89
N VAL A 131 -5.77 0.51 -26.62
CA VAL A 131 -5.55 1.91 -26.23
C VAL A 131 -6.28 2.23 -24.92
N GLU A 132 -7.53 1.81 -24.77
CA GLU A 132 -8.29 2.02 -23.54
C GLU A 132 -7.64 1.33 -22.33
N ALA A 133 -7.19 0.08 -22.50
CA ALA A 133 -6.52 -0.66 -21.43
C ALA A 133 -5.17 0.00 -21.07
N ALA A 134 -4.39 0.40 -22.07
CA ALA A 134 -3.14 1.13 -21.86
C ALA A 134 -3.35 2.44 -21.10
N HIS A 135 -4.33 3.24 -21.51
CA HIS A 135 -4.69 4.49 -20.84
C HIS A 135 -5.17 4.25 -19.40
N THR A 136 -6.05 3.27 -19.19
CA THR A 136 -6.55 2.89 -17.85
C THR A 136 -5.41 2.51 -16.91
N PHE A 137 -4.42 1.75 -17.37
CA PHE A 137 -3.22 1.41 -16.58
C PHE A 137 -2.33 2.62 -16.32
N PHE A 138 -2.07 3.43 -17.36
CA PHE A 138 -1.23 4.63 -17.27
C PHE A 138 -1.78 5.65 -16.26
N MET A 139 -3.10 5.83 -16.20
CA MET A 139 -3.72 6.71 -15.22
C MET A 139 -3.39 6.32 -13.77
N ALA A 140 -3.18 5.04 -13.47
CA ALA A 140 -2.74 4.59 -12.13
C ALA A 140 -1.22 4.46 -11.99
N ASN A 141 -0.45 4.55 -13.07
CA ASN A 141 0.99 4.35 -13.10
C ASN A 141 1.66 5.33 -14.08
N PRO A 142 1.60 6.66 -13.82
CA PRO A 142 2.09 7.67 -14.76
C PRO A 142 3.60 7.58 -15.01
N GLU A 143 4.37 7.09 -14.03
CA GLU A 143 5.83 6.92 -14.11
C GLU A 143 6.26 5.68 -14.90
N HIS A 144 5.32 4.88 -15.44
CA HIS A 144 5.64 3.65 -16.17
C HIS A 144 6.07 3.95 -17.62
N MET A 145 7.36 4.19 -17.82
CA MET A 145 7.97 4.60 -19.10
C MET A 145 7.55 3.74 -20.32
N GLU A 146 7.54 2.41 -20.20
CA GLU A 146 7.16 1.54 -21.33
C GLU A 146 5.69 1.78 -21.74
N MET A 147 4.81 2.12 -20.80
CA MET A 147 3.41 2.36 -21.11
C MET A 147 3.23 3.72 -21.80
N GLN A 148 3.98 4.73 -21.36
CA GLN A 148 4.00 6.04 -22.02
C GLN A 148 4.40 5.90 -23.49
N GLN A 149 5.49 5.19 -23.78
CA GLN A 149 5.92 4.91 -25.14
C GLN A 149 4.88 4.11 -25.94
N ASN A 150 4.24 3.11 -25.32
CA ASN A 150 3.19 2.32 -25.95
C ASN A 150 1.99 3.20 -26.35
N ILE A 151 1.55 4.11 -25.49
CA ILE A 151 0.45 5.05 -25.78
C ILE A 151 0.83 6.01 -26.93
N GLU A 152 2.05 6.54 -26.94
CA GLU A 152 2.55 7.37 -28.06
C GLU A 152 2.62 6.58 -29.37
N ASN A 153 3.08 5.33 -29.31
CA ASN A 153 3.09 4.43 -30.46
C ASN A 153 1.67 4.17 -30.97
N TYR A 154 0.69 3.96 -30.08
CA TYR A 154 -0.70 3.80 -30.51
C TYR A 154 -1.22 5.08 -31.17
N ARG A 155 -0.92 6.27 -30.64
CA ARG A 155 -1.35 7.55 -31.27
C ARG A 155 -0.85 7.73 -32.70
N THR A 156 0.32 7.19 -33.03
CA THR A 156 0.92 7.29 -34.36
C THR A 156 0.47 6.18 -35.33
N MET A 157 -0.23 5.15 -34.84
CA MET A 157 -0.80 4.10 -35.70
C MET A 157 -2.00 4.60 -36.50
N ALA A 158 -2.04 4.25 -37.80
CA ALA A 158 -3.13 4.63 -38.70
C ALA A 158 -4.49 4.13 -38.19
N GLY A 159 -5.46 5.03 -38.05
CA GLY A 159 -6.81 4.74 -37.56
C GLY A 159 -7.01 4.89 -36.05
N VAL A 160 -5.94 5.09 -35.27
CA VAL A 160 -6.00 5.23 -33.81
C VAL A 160 -6.11 6.68 -33.33
N ALA A 161 -5.66 7.65 -34.13
CA ALA A 161 -5.79 9.08 -33.81
C ALA A 161 -7.24 9.55 -33.59
N ALA A 162 -8.22 8.76 -34.05
CA ALA A 162 -9.65 9.01 -33.85
C ALA A 162 -10.20 8.39 -32.54
N PHE A 163 -9.44 7.56 -31.84
CA PHE A 163 -9.92 6.89 -30.62
C PHE A 163 -9.80 7.80 -29.40
N GLN A 164 -10.89 7.86 -28.63
CA GLN A 164 -10.92 8.59 -27.38
C GLN A 164 -10.13 7.81 -26.32
N LEU A 165 -9.28 8.52 -25.58
CA LEU A 165 -8.61 7.95 -24.41
C LEU A 165 -9.62 7.87 -23.27
N VAL A 166 -10.06 6.65 -22.95
CA VAL A 166 -11.05 6.39 -21.90
C VAL A 166 -10.37 5.64 -20.76
N ASP A 167 -10.47 6.18 -19.54
CA ASP A 167 -10.14 5.43 -18.33
C ASP A 167 -11.37 4.60 -17.90
N ARG A 168 -11.25 3.27 -17.98
CA ARG A 168 -12.35 2.34 -17.64
C ARG A 168 -12.59 2.22 -16.14
N GLU A 169 -11.71 2.77 -15.31
CA GLU A 169 -11.83 2.80 -13.86
C GLU A 169 -11.77 4.24 -13.31
N ALA A 170 -12.13 5.21 -14.15
CA ALA A 170 -12.27 6.59 -13.71
C ALA A 170 -13.25 6.72 -12.55
N ARG A 171 -12.91 7.58 -11.60
CA ARG A 171 -13.76 7.88 -10.45
C ARG A 171 -14.69 9.04 -10.82
N PRO A 172 -16.03 8.86 -10.79
CA PRO A 172 -16.97 9.87 -11.29
C PRO A 172 -16.79 11.24 -10.64
N HIS A 173 -16.62 11.29 -9.32
CA HIS A 173 -16.49 12.56 -8.59
C HIS A 173 -15.26 13.37 -9.03
N LEU A 174 -14.13 12.70 -9.35
CA LEU A 174 -12.93 13.37 -9.86
C LEU A 174 -13.11 13.88 -11.29
N GLU A 175 -13.86 13.15 -12.13
CA GLU A 175 -14.17 13.59 -13.49
C GLU A 175 -15.09 14.81 -13.47
N SER A 176 -16.20 14.73 -12.72
CA SER A 176 -17.14 15.83 -12.54
C SER A 176 -16.43 17.07 -11.99
N TYR A 177 -15.56 16.91 -10.98
CA TYR A 177 -14.74 18.00 -10.45
C TYR A 177 -13.83 18.61 -11.52
N SER A 178 -13.10 17.79 -12.29
CA SER A 178 -12.20 18.29 -13.33
C SER A 178 -12.95 19.03 -14.44
N VAL A 179 -14.16 18.60 -14.79
CA VAL A 179 -15.01 19.31 -15.77
C VAL A 179 -15.55 20.60 -15.18
N GLY A 180 -15.95 20.61 -13.90
CA GLY A 180 -16.36 21.81 -13.17
C GLY A 180 -15.28 22.89 -13.17
N VAL A 181 -14.05 22.53 -12.82
CA VAL A 181 -12.89 23.45 -12.84
C VAL A 181 -12.66 24.03 -14.24
N LYS A 182 -12.70 23.22 -15.30
CA LYS A 182 -12.54 23.71 -16.68
C LYS A 182 -13.60 24.75 -17.08
N HIS A 183 -14.85 24.55 -16.66
CA HIS A 183 -15.91 25.51 -16.94
C HIS A 183 -15.81 26.76 -16.08
N TYR A 184 -15.37 26.62 -14.83
CA TYR A 184 -15.10 27.73 -13.92
C TYR A 184 -13.99 28.64 -14.47
N GLU A 185 -12.86 28.07 -14.89
CA GLU A 185 -11.75 28.80 -15.52
C GLU A 185 -12.14 29.48 -16.84
N ALA A 186 -13.20 28.98 -17.50
CA ALA A 186 -13.75 29.56 -18.72
C ALA A 186 -14.91 30.53 -18.47
N ASP A 187 -15.10 31.01 -17.24
CA ASP A 187 -16.18 31.93 -16.80
C ASP A 187 -17.61 31.42 -17.06
N ASN A 188 -17.79 30.11 -17.30
CA ASN A 188 -19.09 29.49 -17.55
C ASN A 188 -19.71 28.99 -16.22
N PHE A 189 -20.06 29.94 -15.35
CA PHE A 189 -20.45 29.64 -13.96
C PHE A 189 -21.70 28.75 -13.85
N GLU A 190 -22.74 28.91 -14.69
CA GLU A 190 -23.94 28.06 -14.57
C GLU A 190 -23.65 26.58 -14.88
N VAL A 191 -22.68 26.31 -15.76
CA VAL A 191 -22.26 24.94 -16.11
C VAL A 191 -21.30 24.42 -15.05
N ALA A 192 -20.39 25.26 -14.55
CA ALA A 192 -19.48 24.90 -13.47
C ALA A 192 -20.24 24.46 -12.21
N ILE A 193 -21.27 25.22 -11.80
CA ILE A 193 -22.14 24.89 -10.66
C ILE A 193 -22.72 23.49 -10.82
N LYS A 194 -23.28 23.14 -12.00
CA LYS A 194 -23.88 21.82 -12.24
C LYS A 194 -22.88 20.69 -12.00
N TYR A 195 -21.65 20.85 -12.48
CA TYR A 195 -20.62 19.82 -12.34
C TYR A 195 -20.03 19.76 -10.93
N PHE A 196 -19.85 20.89 -10.23
CA PHE A 196 -19.40 20.87 -8.83
C PHE A 196 -20.46 20.27 -7.89
N GLU A 197 -21.73 20.60 -8.10
CA GLU A 197 -22.86 19.98 -7.39
C GLU A 197 -22.95 18.47 -7.66
N GLN A 198 -22.70 18.05 -8.90
CA GLN A 198 -22.62 16.64 -9.26
C GLN A 198 -21.41 15.97 -8.59
N ALA A 199 -20.24 16.61 -8.60
CA ALA A 199 -19.01 16.11 -7.98
C ALA A 199 -19.18 15.92 -6.47
N LEU A 200 -19.82 16.85 -5.75
CA LEU A 200 -20.12 16.72 -4.32
C LEU A 200 -21.04 15.52 -4.03
N ARG A 201 -22.12 15.37 -4.81
CA ARG A 201 -23.03 14.22 -4.65
C ARG A 201 -22.32 12.90 -4.89
N GLU A 202 -21.51 12.83 -5.94
CA GLU A 202 -20.71 11.64 -6.26
C GLU A 202 -19.65 11.37 -5.18
N TYR A 203 -18.99 12.40 -4.67
CA TYR A 203 -18.00 12.30 -3.59
C TYR A 203 -18.61 11.69 -2.33
N PHE A 204 -19.75 12.20 -1.84
CA PHE A 204 -20.37 11.66 -0.63
C PHE A 204 -20.93 10.23 -0.82
N ASN A 205 -21.32 9.87 -2.06
CA ASN A 205 -21.68 8.49 -2.38
C ASN A 205 -20.47 7.55 -2.30
N GLU A 206 -19.32 7.99 -2.84
CA GLU A 206 -18.06 7.24 -2.78
C GLU A 206 -17.49 7.20 -1.36
N ASP A 207 -17.60 8.27 -0.56
CA ASP A 207 -17.24 8.30 0.88
C ASP A 207 -18.04 7.24 1.64
N MET A 208 -19.36 7.23 1.47
CA MET A 208 -20.21 6.22 2.09
C MET A 208 -19.80 4.80 1.67
N GLU A 209 -19.52 4.55 0.38
CA GLU A 209 -19.12 3.23 -0.09
C GLU A 209 -17.73 2.82 0.44
N CYS A 210 -16.74 3.71 0.39
CA CYS A 210 -15.41 3.50 0.95
C CYS A 210 -15.49 3.07 2.42
N ARG A 211 -16.24 3.85 3.22
CA ARG A 211 -16.39 3.61 4.65
C ARG A 211 -17.11 2.31 4.98
N ILE A 212 -18.11 1.95 4.18
CA ILE A 212 -18.80 0.67 4.29
C ILE A 212 -17.85 -0.50 4.02
N LEU A 213 -16.95 -0.36 3.04
CA LEU A 213 -16.00 -1.41 2.67
C LEU A 213 -14.87 -1.59 3.69
N CYS A 214 -14.69 -0.64 4.61
CA CYS A 214 -13.80 -0.77 5.77
C CYS A 214 -14.32 -1.76 6.83
N GLU A 215 -15.64 -2.03 6.92
CA GLU A 215 -16.25 -2.99 7.86
C GLU A 215 -15.92 -4.48 7.53
N GLY A 216 -14.86 -4.71 6.75
CA GLY A 216 -14.42 -6.03 6.30
C GLY A 216 -13.80 -6.88 7.42
N PRO A 217 -13.29 -8.08 7.08
CA PRO A 217 -12.61 -8.92 8.07
C PRO A 217 -11.43 -8.15 8.69
N GLN A 218 -11.19 -8.39 9.98
CA GLN A 218 -10.02 -7.86 10.68
C GLN A 218 -8.78 -8.09 9.82
N ARG A 219 -8.13 -6.99 9.45
CA ARG A 219 -6.80 -7.04 8.90
C ARG A 219 -5.93 -7.03 10.13
N PHE A 220 -5.36 -8.17 10.44
CA PHE A 220 -4.14 -8.15 11.21
C PHE A 220 -3.17 -7.40 10.30
N GLU A 221 -2.93 -6.11 10.59
CA GLU A 221 -1.62 -5.55 10.32
C GLU A 221 -0.59 -6.56 10.82
N GLU A 222 0.58 -6.61 10.21
CA GLU A 222 1.58 -7.69 10.27
C GLU A 222 2.02 -8.09 11.70
N TYR A 223 1.37 -7.58 12.74
CA TYR A 223 1.46 -7.95 14.13
C TYR A 223 0.87 -9.32 14.43
N GLU A 224 1.49 -10.36 13.85
CA GLU A 224 1.62 -11.63 14.56
C GLU A 224 2.47 -11.40 15.82
N TYR A 225 1.86 -10.84 16.86
CA TYR A 225 2.20 -11.30 18.20
C TYR A 225 1.86 -12.79 18.18
N LEU A 226 2.88 -13.62 17.98
CA LEU A 226 2.89 -15.02 18.42
C LEU A 226 2.67 -15.00 19.95
N GLY A 227 1.44 -14.70 20.36
CA GLY A 227 1.12 -14.27 21.72
C GLY A 227 0.01 -13.23 21.90
N TYR A 228 -0.66 -12.69 20.85
CA TYR A 228 -1.80 -11.78 21.06
C TYR A 228 -2.90 -12.53 21.82
N LYS A 229 -2.99 -12.27 23.12
CA LYS A 229 -4.04 -12.75 24.02
C LYS A 229 -4.86 -11.58 24.50
N GLY A 230 -5.31 -10.75 23.55
CA GLY A 230 -6.22 -9.66 23.84
C GLY A 230 -7.47 -10.21 24.53
N GLY A 231 -7.85 -9.63 25.67
CA GLY A 231 -9.15 -9.88 26.27
C GLY A 231 -10.28 -9.49 25.32
N LEU A 232 -11.54 -9.84 25.64
CA LEU A 232 -12.69 -9.53 24.79
C LEU A 232 -12.73 -8.04 24.35
N HIS A 233 -12.48 -7.13 25.28
CA HIS A 233 -12.54 -5.69 25.02
C HIS A 233 -11.37 -5.19 24.18
N GLU A 234 -10.16 -5.72 24.38
CA GLU A 234 -8.98 -5.40 23.57
C GLU A 234 -9.21 -5.86 22.12
N ALA A 235 -9.72 -7.09 21.92
CA ALA A 235 -10.02 -7.59 20.58
C ALA A 235 -11.11 -6.77 19.86
N ILE A 236 -12.13 -6.30 20.59
CA ILE A 236 -13.17 -5.41 20.04
C ILE A 236 -12.57 -4.04 19.70
N ALA A 237 -11.81 -3.45 20.63
CA ALA A 237 -11.19 -2.14 20.46
C ALA A 237 -10.23 -2.13 19.26
N ASP A 238 -9.32 -3.10 19.17
CA ASP A 238 -8.33 -3.19 18.10
C ASP A 238 -8.98 -3.32 16.72
N HIS A 239 -9.96 -4.21 16.60
CA HIS A 239 -10.66 -4.37 15.32
C HIS A 239 -11.49 -3.13 14.97
N TYR A 240 -12.18 -2.53 15.94
CA TYR A 240 -12.96 -1.33 15.72
C TYR A 240 -12.07 -0.14 15.32
N MET A 241 -10.92 0.02 15.96
CA MET A 241 -9.92 1.03 15.63
C MET A 241 -9.39 0.85 14.21
N GLN A 242 -9.08 -0.37 13.81
CA GLN A 242 -8.65 -0.68 12.46
C GLN A 242 -9.73 -0.34 11.40
N VAL A 243 -11.01 -0.55 11.73
CA VAL A 243 -12.13 -0.11 10.87
C VAL A 243 -12.23 1.41 10.86
N LEU A 244 -12.12 2.06 12.02
CA LEU A 244 -12.27 3.50 12.17
C LEU A 244 -11.17 4.28 11.45
N VAL A 245 -9.91 3.86 11.57
CA VAL A 245 -8.77 4.43 10.84
C VAL A 245 -8.97 4.29 9.34
N CYS A 246 -9.39 3.12 8.85
CA CYS A 246 -9.73 2.93 7.44
C CYS A 246 -10.84 3.88 6.96
N GLN A 247 -11.87 4.08 7.78
CA GLN A 247 -12.98 4.99 7.45
C GLN A 247 -12.56 6.45 7.44
N HIS A 248 -11.70 6.85 8.38
CA HIS A 248 -11.16 8.19 8.49
C HIS A 248 -10.23 8.52 7.31
N GLU A 249 -9.47 7.55 6.82
CA GLU A 249 -8.59 7.65 5.64
C GLU A 249 -9.32 7.79 4.29
N CYS A 250 -10.64 7.51 4.23
CA CYS A 250 -11.41 7.63 2.99
C CYS A 250 -11.35 9.05 2.40
N VAL A 251 -11.26 10.10 3.23
CA VAL A 251 -11.12 11.50 2.76
C VAL A 251 -9.86 11.66 1.89
N ARG A 252 -8.74 11.09 2.33
CA ARG A 252 -7.47 11.14 1.60
C ARG A 252 -7.53 10.26 0.37
N GLU A 253 -8.02 9.02 0.49
CA GLU A 253 -8.12 8.11 -0.65
C GLU A 253 -8.97 8.71 -1.77
N LEU A 254 -10.08 9.38 -1.45
CA LEU A 254 -10.99 9.97 -2.43
C LEU A 254 -10.45 11.27 -3.05
N ALA A 255 -9.60 12.01 -2.33
CA ALA A 255 -8.91 13.19 -2.83
C ALA A 255 -7.69 12.85 -3.69
N THR A 256 -7.12 11.66 -3.57
CA THR A 256 -5.95 11.22 -4.35
C THR A 256 -6.34 10.77 -5.76
N ARG A 257 -5.72 11.40 -6.77
CA ARG A 257 -5.84 10.95 -8.17
C ARG A 257 -5.14 9.59 -8.33
N PRO A 258 -5.66 8.68 -9.17
CA PRO A 258 -4.95 7.45 -9.51
C PRO A 258 -3.49 7.73 -9.89
N GLY A 259 -2.56 6.91 -9.39
CA GLY A 259 -1.13 7.02 -9.69
C GLY A 259 -0.39 8.20 -9.07
N ARG A 260 -1.06 9.04 -8.27
CA ARG A 260 -0.42 10.05 -7.44
C ARG A 260 -0.32 9.57 -5.99
N LEU A 261 0.75 9.97 -5.31
CA LEU A 261 0.95 9.67 -3.89
C LEU A 261 0.19 10.67 -3.00
N SER A 262 0.22 11.95 -3.38
CA SER A 262 -0.40 13.02 -2.61
C SER A 262 -1.86 13.25 -3.01
N PRO A 263 -2.76 13.48 -2.03
CA PRO A 263 -4.11 13.95 -2.30
C PRO A 263 -4.10 15.35 -2.91
N ILE A 264 -5.20 15.71 -3.57
CA ILE A 264 -5.48 17.13 -3.86
C ILE A 264 -5.71 17.82 -2.52
N GLU A 265 -4.91 18.83 -2.22
CA GLU A 265 -5.03 19.60 -0.98
C GLU A 265 -6.41 20.23 -0.86
N ASN A 266 -6.99 20.18 0.34
CA ASN A 266 -8.32 20.73 0.63
C ASN A 266 -9.40 20.32 -0.37
N PHE A 267 -9.31 19.12 -0.97
CA PHE A 267 -10.19 18.69 -2.06
C PHE A 267 -11.68 18.94 -1.76
N LEU A 268 -12.16 18.51 -0.59
CA LEU A 268 -13.56 18.71 -0.22
C LEU A 268 -13.88 20.20 0.05
N PRO A 269 -13.17 20.95 0.93
CA PRO A 269 -13.37 22.39 1.08
C PRO A 269 -13.34 23.18 -0.22
N LEU A 270 -12.45 22.86 -1.15
CA LEU A 270 -12.32 23.53 -2.44
C LEU A 270 -13.60 23.48 -3.28
N HIS A 271 -14.44 22.45 -3.15
CA HIS A 271 -15.73 22.44 -3.85
C HIS A 271 -16.62 23.59 -3.39
N TYR A 272 -16.65 23.85 -2.08
CA TYR A 272 -17.43 24.93 -1.50
C TYR A 272 -16.83 26.28 -1.83
N ASP A 273 -15.49 26.35 -1.91
CA ASP A 273 -14.80 27.56 -2.36
C ASP A 273 -15.17 27.92 -3.82
N TYR A 274 -15.06 26.97 -4.76
CA TYR A 274 -15.50 27.19 -6.13
C TYR A 274 -17.00 27.54 -6.23
N LEU A 275 -17.83 26.85 -5.44
CA LEU A 275 -19.27 27.07 -5.44
C LEU A 275 -19.66 28.44 -4.87
N GLN A 276 -19.00 28.96 -3.82
CA GLN A 276 -19.34 30.27 -3.28
C GLN A 276 -19.18 31.36 -4.34
N PHE A 277 -18.06 31.35 -5.06
CA PHE A 277 -17.80 32.32 -6.12
C PHE A 277 -18.72 32.10 -7.31
N ALA A 278 -18.93 30.85 -7.73
CA ALA A 278 -19.79 30.56 -8.87
C ALA A 278 -21.25 30.98 -8.60
N TYR A 279 -21.79 30.68 -7.41
CA TYR A 279 -23.13 31.10 -7.01
C TYR A 279 -23.26 32.64 -6.90
N TYR A 280 -22.24 33.31 -6.37
CA TYR A 280 -22.18 34.76 -6.35
C TYR A 280 -22.26 35.36 -7.77
N ARG A 281 -21.48 34.82 -8.72
CA ARG A 281 -21.44 35.32 -10.10
C ARG A 281 -22.75 35.16 -10.87
N VAL A 282 -23.61 34.21 -10.46
CA VAL A 282 -24.95 34.01 -11.03
C VAL A 282 -26.07 34.71 -10.23
N GLY A 283 -25.72 35.42 -9.13
CA GLY A 283 -26.67 36.18 -8.31
C GLY A 283 -27.40 35.36 -7.24
N GLU A 284 -26.96 34.13 -6.95
CA GLU A 284 -27.55 33.29 -5.90
C GLU A 284 -26.83 33.48 -4.56
N TYR A 285 -26.98 34.67 -3.95
CA TYR A 285 -26.20 35.10 -2.76
C TYR A 285 -26.41 34.22 -1.52
N VAL A 286 -27.62 33.70 -1.30
CA VAL A 286 -27.91 32.79 -0.17
C VAL A 286 -27.05 31.53 -0.27
N LYS A 287 -26.98 30.89 -1.45
CA LYS A 287 -26.17 29.69 -1.65
C LYS A 287 -24.67 29.99 -1.63
N ALA A 288 -24.27 31.16 -2.10
CA ALA A 288 -22.89 31.63 -1.99
C ALA A 288 -22.47 31.72 -0.51
N LEU A 289 -23.33 32.31 0.33
CA LEU A 289 -23.11 32.43 1.77
C LEU A 289 -23.11 31.07 2.49
N GLU A 290 -24.01 30.15 2.15
CA GLU A 290 -24.01 28.77 2.68
C GLU A 290 -22.68 28.05 2.38
N CYS A 291 -22.16 28.21 1.16
CA CYS A 291 -20.90 27.60 0.73
C CYS A 291 -19.68 28.26 1.40
N ALA A 292 -19.66 29.60 1.52
CA ALA A 292 -18.60 30.32 2.23
C ALA A 292 -18.54 29.89 3.71
N LYS A 293 -19.69 29.86 4.39
CA LYS A 293 -19.79 29.35 5.77
C LYS A 293 -19.37 27.88 5.88
N ALA A 294 -19.69 27.05 4.90
CA ALA A 294 -19.26 25.64 4.85
C ALA A 294 -17.74 25.49 4.72
N TYR A 295 -17.09 26.30 3.88
CA TYR A 295 -15.63 26.33 3.76
C TYR A 295 -14.95 26.72 5.09
N LEU A 296 -15.48 27.76 5.75
CA LEU A 296 -14.96 28.25 7.04
C LEU A 296 -15.06 27.24 8.19
N LEU A 297 -15.88 26.17 8.07
CA LEU A 297 -15.87 25.08 9.05
C LEU A 297 -14.54 24.32 9.07
N CYS A 298 -13.82 24.30 7.94
CA CYS A 298 -12.50 23.69 7.82
C CYS A 298 -11.37 24.71 7.98
N HIS A 299 -11.60 25.96 7.56
CA HIS A 299 -10.61 27.04 7.58
C HIS A 299 -11.18 28.28 8.27
N PRO A 300 -11.34 28.26 9.62
CA PRO A 300 -12.04 29.32 10.35
C PRO A 300 -11.32 30.68 10.33
N ASP A 301 -10.01 30.67 10.08
CA ASP A 301 -9.13 31.84 10.13
C ASP A 301 -8.79 32.40 8.73
N ASP A 302 -9.49 31.96 7.68
CA ASP A 302 -9.29 32.43 6.31
C ASP A 302 -9.93 33.83 6.13
N GLU A 303 -9.09 34.87 6.22
CA GLU A 303 -9.51 36.28 6.15
C GLU A 303 -10.23 36.61 4.84
N ASP A 304 -9.77 36.07 3.70
CA ASP A 304 -10.37 36.35 2.39
C ASP A 304 -11.81 35.83 2.32
N VAL A 305 -12.06 34.62 2.87
CA VAL A 305 -13.42 34.05 2.89
C VAL A 305 -14.30 34.70 3.96
N LEU A 306 -13.74 35.15 5.08
CA LEU A 306 -14.48 35.94 6.08
C LEU A 306 -14.97 37.28 5.47
N ASP A 307 -14.12 37.96 4.69
CA ASP A 307 -14.51 39.17 3.97
C ASP A 307 -15.59 38.86 2.91
N ASN A 308 -15.49 37.73 2.21
CA ASN A 308 -16.54 37.28 1.28
C ASN A 308 -17.88 37.04 1.99
N VAL A 309 -17.86 36.45 3.20
CA VAL A 309 -19.08 36.28 4.02
C VAL A 309 -19.71 37.64 4.30
N HIS A 310 -18.96 38.59 4.84
CA HIS A 310 -19.47 39.94 5.10
C HIS A 310 -20.00 40.64 3.85
N TYR A 311 -19.32 40.43 2.72
CA TYR A 311 -19.75 40.98 1.45
C TYR A 311 -21.07 40.35 0.97
N TYR A 312 -21.21 39.02 0.99
CA TYR A 312 -22.43 38.35 0.59
C TYR A 312 -23.60 38.69 1.51
N GLU A 313 -23.37 38.81 2.82
CA GLU A 313 -24.39 39.24 3.79
C GLU A 313 -24.93 40.64 3.43
N SER A 314 -24.07 41.55 2.96
CA SER A 314 -24.49 42.90 2.54
C SER A 314 -25.32 42.96 1.26
N LEU A 315 -25.31 41.87 0.46
CA LEU A 315 -26.05 41.76 -0.80
C LEU A 315 -27.40 41.06 -0.65
N LEU A 316 -27.72 40.55 0.54
CA LEU A 316 -29.01 39.91 0.83
C LEU A 316 -30.13 40.95 0.86
N ASP A 317 -31.34 40.52 0.51
CA ASP A 317 -32.54 41.34 0.64
C ASP A 317 -32.83 41.62 2.14
N ASP A 318 -33.36 42.80 2.45
CA ASP A 318 -33.65 43.25 3.84
C ASP A 318 -34.59 42.30 4.62
N ASP A 319 -35.35 41.45 3.92
CA ASP A 319 -36.28 40.47 4.50
C ASP A 319 -35.58 39.18 4.98
N ILE A 320 -34.31 38.96 4.61
CA ILE A 320 -33.54 37.77 4.95
C ILE A 320 -32.58 38.08 6.09
N ASP A 321 -32.79 37.43 7.25
CA ASP A 321 -31.83 37.51 8.35
C ASP A 321 -30.56 36.70 8.03
N PRO A 322 -29.37 37.33 7.88
CA PRO A 322 -28.14 36.62 7.57
C PRO A 322 -27.75 35.58 8.63
N ALA A 323 -28.17 35.79 9.89
CA ALA A 323 -27.92 34.86 10.99
C ALA A 323 -28.75 33.57 10.88
N SER A 324 -29.83 33.57 10.10
CA SER A 324 -30.65 32.39 9.84
C SER A 324 -30.04 31.44 8.80
N ILE A 325 -29.03 31.90 8.04
CA ILE A 325 -28.34 31.12 7.01
C ILE A 325 -27.18 30.39 7.67
N GLU A 326 -27.30 29.07 7.78
CA GLU A 326 -26.24 28.21 8.30
C GLU A 326 -25.27 27.76 7.20
N ALA A 327 -24.14 27.17 7.61
CA ALA A 327 -23.28 26.46 6.68
C ALA A 327 -24.04 25.30 6.03
N ARG A 328 -23.60 24.87 4.84
CA ARG A 328 -24.24 23.75 4.14
C ARG A 328 -24.25 22.46 4.99
N GLU A 329 -25.40 21.79 5.03
CA GLU A 329 -25.67 20.64 5.92
C GLU A 329 -24.69 19.47 5.72
N ASP A 330 -24.34 19.16 4.47
CA ASP A 330 -23.42 18.07 4.12
C ASP A 330 -22.02 18.29 4.70
N MET A 331 -21.49 19.52 4.62
CA MET A 331 -20.22 19.89 5.23
C MET A 331 -20.29 19.90 6.76
N MET A 332 -21.36 20.45 7.34
CA MET A 332 -21.57 20.43 8.80
C MET A 332 -21.55 19.00 9.35
N MET A 333 -22.28 18.10 8.69
CA MET A 333 -22.36 16.69 9.08
C MET A 333 -21.02 15.98 8.87
N PHE A 334 -20.29 16.28 7.80
CA PHE A 334 -18.95 15.76 7.55
C PHE A 334 -17.96 16.18 8.63
N VAL A 335 -17.83 17.48 8.90
CA VAL A 335 -16.87 18.03 9.87
C VAL A 335 -17.15 17.50 11.26
N LYS A 336 -18.42 17.50 11.69
CA LYS A 336 -18.82 16.97 12.99
C LYS A 336 -18.45 15.49 13.14
N ARG A 337 -18.73 14.67 12.12
CA ARG A 337 -18.35 13.25 12.12
C ARG A 337 -16.83 13.10 12.18
N HIS A 338 -16.10 13.78 11.29
CA HIS A 338 -14.66 13.66 11.13
C HIS A 338 -13.90 14.05 12.41
N GLN A 339 -14.34 15.12 13.09
CA GLN A 339 -13.79 15.55 14.38
C GLN A 339 -13.99 14.49 15.48
N LEU A 340 -15.20 13.94 15.62
CA LEU A 340 -15.48 12.88 16.60
C LEU A 340 -14.65 11.61 16.34
N GLU A 341 -14.40 11.30 15.06
CA GLU A 341 -13.56 10.17 14.67
C GLU A 341 -12.09 10.43 15.04
N SER A 342 -11.56 11.61 14.71
CA SER A 342 -10.22 12.04 15.11
C SER A 342 -9.99 11.93 16.62
N GLU A 343 -10.88 12.53 17.42
CA GLU A 343 -10.79 12.54 18.87
C GLU A 343 -10.77 11.11 19.44
N LEU A 344 -11.62 10.24 18.91
CA LEU A 344 -11.68 8.84 19.33
C LEU A 344 -10.42 8.07 18.94
N ILE A 345 -9.90 8.29 17.72
CA ILE A 345 -8.68 7.63 17.27
C ILE A 345 -7.49 8.07 18.12
N GLN A 346 -7.34 9.38 18.37
CA GLN A 346 -6.27 9.93 19.17
C GLN A 346 -6.31 9.42 20.62
N SER A 347 -7.51 9.39 21.22
CA SER A 347 -7.69 8.86 22.58
C SER A 347 -7.30 7.38 22.68
N ALA A 348 -7.65 6.58 21.68
CA ALA A 348 -7.27 5.17 21.64
C ALA A 348 -5.77 4.97 21.39
N ALA A 349 -5.14 5.81 20.57
CA ALA A 349 -3.69 5.79 20.32
C ALA A 349 -2.88 5.97 21.62
N GLU A 350 -3.23 6.98 22.41
CA GLU A 350 -2.55 7.28 23.68
C GLU A 350 -2.79 6.20 24.75
N GLY A 351 -4.00 5.65 24.83
CA GLY A 351 -4.40 4.70 25.88
C GLY A 351 -4.06 3.23 25.62
N LEU A 352 -3.98 2.81 24.36
CA LEU A 352 -3.78 1.41 23.96
C LEU A 352 -2.43 1.17 23.24
N GLY A 353 -1.59 2.19 23.11
CA GLY A 353 -0.27 2.07 22.50
C GLY A 353 -0.29 1.93 20.98
N PHE A 354 -1.37 2.36 20.33
CA PHE A 354 -1.45 2.44 18.87
C PHE A 354 -0.70 3.67 18.37
N SER A 355 0.14 3.51 17.34
CA SER A 355 0.76 4.64 16.64
C SER A 355 -0.18 5.09 15.53
N TYR A 356 -0.89 6.19 15.75
CA TYR A 356 -1.68 6.85 14.71
C TYR A 356 -1.13 8.26 14.47
N THR A 357 -0.94 8.61 13.20
CA THR A 357 -0.61 9.97 12.78
C THR A 357 -1.76 10.43 11.90
N GLU A 358 -2.41 11.53 12.27
CA GLU A 358 -3.52 12.07 11.48
C GLU A 358 -3.07 12.32 10.03
N PRO A 359 -3.82 11.82 9.03
CA PRO A 359 -3.56 12.12 7.63
C PRO A 359 -4.09 13.53 7.36
N LEU A 360 -3.28 14.54 7.70
CA LEU A 360 -3.41 15.97 7.37
C LEU A 360 -4.74 16.36 6.72
N THR A 361 -5.79 16.52 7.54
CA THR A 361 -7.00 17.23 7.15
C THR A 361 -6.97 18.61 7.80
N GLY A 362 -6.48 19.61 7.05
CA GLY A 362 -6.86 21.00 7.20
C GLY A 362 -6.44 21.77 8.46
N LYS A 363 -5.69 21.19 9.41
CA LYS A 363 -5.05 21.95 10.50
C LYS A 363 -3.53 21.83 10.41
N LEU A 364 -2.87 22.91 10.00
CA LEU A 364 -1.50 23.18 10.42
C LEU A 364 -1.57 23.51 11.93
N PRO A 365 -0.89 22.79 12.83
CA PRO A 365 -0.51 23.37 14.10
C PRO A 365 0.48 24.51 13.81
N ASP A 366 0.33 25.63 14.51
CA ASP A 366 1.07 26.90 14.42
C ASP A 366 2.61 26.83 14.64
N VAL A 367 3.26 25.70 14.34
CA VAL A 367 4.70 25.53 14.43
C VAL A 367 5.21 24.77 13.22
N LEU A 368 5.29 25.47 12.08
CA LEU A 368 6.37 25.36 11.07
C LEU A 368 6.09 26.34 9.92
N TRP A 369 6.23 27.63 10.21
CA TRP A 369 6.59 28.59 9.17
C TRP A 369 8.01 28.27 8.69
N LEU A 370 8.13 27.45 7.66
CA LEU A 370 9.29 27.50 6.78
C LEU A 370 8.96 28.55 5.71
N PRO A 371 9.70 29.67 5.65
CA PRO A 371 9.42 30.72 4.68
C PRO A 371 9.60 30.20 3.24
N PRO A 372 9.00 30.89 2.24
CA PRO A 372 9.18 30.56 0.84
C PRO A 372 10.67 30.56 0.50
N TRP A 373 11.15 29.47 -0.10
CA TRP A 373 12.49 29.43 -0.66
C TRP A 373 12.54 30.42 -1.82
N GLU A 374 13.06 31.60 -1.54
CA GLU A 374 13.68 32.42 -2.58
C GLU A 374 14.76 31.58 -3.26
N ASP A 375 14.64 31.56 -4.58
CA ASP A 375 15.65 31.22 -5.57
C ASP A 375 17.07 31.55 -5.08
N ARG A 376 17.76 30.54 -4.53
CA ARG A 376 19.22 30.55 -4.40
C ARG A 376 19.77 29.51 -5.32
N GLY A 377 20.06 29.98 -6.53
CA GLY A 377 20.95 29.28 -7.42
C GLY A 377 22.26 28.88 -6.74
N SER A 378 22.76 27.74 -7.20
CA SER A 378 24.16 27.32 -7.23
C SER A 378 24.86 26.92 -5.93
N ARG A 379 25.28 25.65 -5.93
CA ARG A 379 26.38 25.02 -5.17
C ARG A 379 26.13 24.77 -3.68
N GLU A 380 25.62 23.58 -3.37
CA GLU A 380 25.90 22.94 -2.08
C GLU A 380 26.97 21.86 -2.28
N ASP A 381 28.18 22.18 -1.82
CA ASP A 381 29.25 21.21 -1.57
C ASP A 381 28.75 20.16 -0.57
N SER A 382 28.91 18.89 -0.93
CA SER A 382 28.66 17.73 -0.08
C SER A 382 29.44 17.85 1.24
N VAL A 383 28.72 18.04 2.36
CA VAL A 383 29.31 17.98 3.70
C VAL A 383 29.74 16.55 3.99
N LEU A 384 31.05 16.31 3.94
CA LEU A 384 31.68 15.03 4.28
C LEU A 384 31.49 14.73 5.78
N VAL A 385 30.55 13.84 6.11
CA VAL A 385 30.43 13.27 7.45
C VAL A 385 31.60 12.28 7.67
N PRO A 386 32.37 12.36 8.77
CA PRO A 386 33.42 11.40 9.06
C PRO A 386 32.86 9.96 9.10
N SER A 387 33.47 9.03 8.38
CA SER A 387 33.09 7.60 8.39
C SER A 387 34.05 6.81 9.28
N GLY A 388 33.55 5.88 10.11
CA GLY A 388 34.41 5.07 11.01
C GLY A 388 33.85 4.76 12.40
N GLY A 389 32.53 4.74 12.57
CA GLY A 389 31.91 4.36 13.85
C GLY A 389 32.15 2.89 14.25
N PRO A 390 31.81 2.51 15.49
CA PRO A 390 32.09 1.18 16.02
C PRO A 390 31.32 0.09 15.29
N LEU A 391 31.92 -1.09 15.12
CA LEU A 391 31.21 -2.29 14.68
C LEU A 391 30.39 -2.85 15.84
N LEU A 392 29.07 -2.86 15.70
CA LEU A 392 28.13 -3.30 16.75
C LEU A 392 28.20 -4.81 17.09
N TYR A 393 28.88 -5.59 16.26
CA TYR A 393 28.90 -7.05 16.36
C TYR A 393 30.34 -7.55 16.40
N GLU A 394 30.69 -8.31 17.45
CA GLU A 394 32.05 -8.82 17.70
C GLU A 394 32.57 -9.76 16.60
N ASN A 395 31.66 -10.42 15.87
CA ASN A 395 31.99 -11.41 14.85
C ASN A 395 32.15 -10.84 13.43
N ILE A 396 31.94 -9.53 13.24
CA ILE A 396 32.13 -8.87 11.95
C ILE A 396 33.57 -8.39 11.83
N THR A 397 34.20 -8.72 10.71
CA THR A 397 35.57 -8.29 10.43
C THR A 397 35.55 -7.13 9.45
N PHE A 398 36.09 -6.00 9.88
CA PHE A 398 36.36 -4.87 9.00
C PHE A 398 37.46 -5.24 7.99
N VAL A 399 37.22 -5.00 6.70
CA VAL A 399 38.18 -5.33 5.62
C VAL A 399 38.81 -4.05 5.07
N TYR A 400 37.99 -3.13 4.56
CA TYR A 400 38.45 -1.88 3.95
C TYR A 400 37.53 -0.70 4.30
N ASN A 401 38.12 0.47 4.54
CA ASN A 401 37.42 1.76 4.66
C ASN A 401 37.36 2.47 3.29
N SER A 402 36.80 3.67 3.31
CA SER A 402 36.66 4.53 2.14
C SER A 402 38.00 4.87 1.48
N GLU A 403 39.04 5.18 2.27
CA GLU A 403 40.39 5.47 1.75
C GLU A 403 40.98 4.26 1.01
N GLN A 404 40.86 3.06 1.58
CA GLN A 404 41.34 1.82 0.96
C GLN A 404 40.50 1.37 -0.24
N LEU A 405 39.26 1.86 -0.36
CA LEU A 405 38.38 1.64 -1.50
C LEU A 405 38.39 2.81 -2.50
N ASN A 406 39.37 3.73 -2.40
CA ASN A 406 39.54 4.89 -3.28
C ASN A 406 38.22 5.66 -3.51
N GLY A 407 37.56 6.08 -2.43
CA GLY A 407 36.36 6.91 -2.50
C GLY A 407 35.89 7.43 -1.16
N THR A 408 34.64 7.87 -1.09
CA THR A 408 34.02 8.46 0.11
C THR A 408 32.81 7.64 0.58
N GLN A 409 32.64 7.54 1.89
CA GLN A 409 31.51 6.84 2.52
C GLN A 409 31.32 5.41 1.96
N ARG A 410 32.40 4.63 1.87
CA ARG A 410 32.39 3.20 1.51
C ARG A 410 32.91 2.35 2.66
N VAL A 411 32.39 1.14 2.80
CA VAL A 411 32.91 0.13 3.74
C VAL A 411 32.76 -1.29 3.22
N LEU A 412 33.83 -2.07 3.33
CA LEU A 412 33.81 -3.51 3.07
C LEU A 412 33.97 -4.28 4.37
N LEU A 413 33.02 -5.17 4.63
CA LEU A 413 32.94 -5.99 5.85
C LEU A 413 32.83 -7.45 5.45
N ASP A 414 33.45 -8.32 6.26
CA ASP A 414 33.36 -9.77 6.13
C ASP A 414 32.69 -10.36 7.38
N ASN A 415 32.19 -11.59 7.26
CA ASN A 415 31.49 -12.33 8.32
C ASN A 415 30.18 -11.67 8.80
N VAL A 416 29.51 -10.90 7.93
CA VAL A 416 28.16 -10.41 8.19
C VAL A 416 27.14 -11.56 8.19
N LEU A 417 27.35 -12.55 7.32
CA LEU A 417 26.67 -13.86 7.36
C LEU A 417 27.67 -14.96 7.73
N SER A 418 27.17 -16.01 8.37
CA SER A 418 27.88 -17.29 8.46
C SER A 418 27.68 -18.14 7.20
N GLU A 419 28.57 -19.12 7.00
CA GLU A 419 28.45 -20.12 5.92
C GLU A 419 27.09 -20.84 5.91
N ASP A 420 26.52 -21.11 7.10
CA ASP A 420 25.20 -21.73 7.21
C ASP A 420 24.09 -20.78 6.75
N GLN A 421 24.19 -19.50 7.10
CA GLN A 421 23.22 -18.48 6.68
C GLN A 421 23.29 -18.22 5.18
N CYS A 422 24.50 -18.22 4.60
CA CYS A 422 24.72 -18.17 3.17
C CYS A 422 24.03 -19.33 2.43
N ARG A 423 24.24 -20.57 2.89
CA ARG A 423 23.60 -21.75 2.28
C ARG A 423 22.07 -21.70 2.38
N GLU A 424 21.55 -21.30 3.54
CA GLU A 424 20.11 -21.16 3.75
C GLU A 424 19.52 -20.06 2.84
N LEU A 425 20.12 -18.86 2.78
CA LEU A 425 19.66 -17.77 1.91
C LEU A 425 19.84 -18.10 0.42
N HIS A 426 20.90 -18.80 0.04
CA HIS A 426 21.08 -19.28 -1.32
C HIS A 426 20.01 -20.31 -1.71
N SER A 427 19.58 -21.16 -0.76
CA SER A 427 18.44 -22.04 -0.98
C SER A 427 17.13 -21.28 -1.15
N VAL A 428 16.95 -20.13 -0.45
CA VAL A 428 15.81 -19.23 -0.65
C VAL A 428 15.73 -18.73 -2.09
N ALA A 429 16.86 -18.43 -2.73
CA ALA A 429 16.86 -18.05 -4.14
C ALA A 429 16.35 -19.18 -5.06
N SER A 430 16.63 -20.44 -4.74
CA SER A 430 16.15 -21.61 -5.50
C SER A 430 14.67 -21.90 -5.24
N PHE A 431 14.26 -21.86 -3.97
CA PHE A 431 12.86 -21.94 -3.53
C PHE A 431 11.99 -20.79 -4.06
N GLY A 432 12.64 -19.66 -4.31
CA GLY A 432 12.15 -18.46 -4.99
C GLY A 432 11.64 -18.71 -6.42
N TYR A 433 12.16 -19.72 -7.11
CA TYR A 433 11.68 -20.11 -8.43
C TYR A 433 10.49 -21.07 -8.37
N GLU A 434 10.28 -21.75 -7.24
CA GLU A 434 9.38 -22.91 -7.13
C GLU A 434 8.01 -22.61 -6.51
N GLY A 435 7.79 -21.42 -5.95
CA GLY A 435 6.49 -21.14 -5.37
C GLY A 435 6.44 -21.15 -3.83
N ARG A 436 7.56 -21.38 -3.10
CA ARG A 436 7.53 -21.75 -1.66
C ARG A 436 8.84 -21.48 -0.90
N VAL A 437 8.86 -20.57 0.08
CA VAL A 437 10.01 -20.25 0.97
C VAL A 437 9.70 -20.62 2.43
N PRO A 438 10.49 -21.48 3.09
CA PRO A 438 10.26 -21.80 4.49
C PRO A 438 10.30 -20.57 5.42
N LEU A 439 9.45 -20.50 6.46
CA LEU A 439 9.46 -19.39 7.45
C LEU A 439 10.84 -19.18 8.07
N LYS A 440 11.57 -20.26 8.33
CA LYS A 440 12.90 -20.15 8.92
C LYS A 440 13.82 -19.31 8.04
N SER A 441 13.79 -19.56 6.74
CA SER A 441 14.58 -18.86 5.73
C SER A 441 14.05 -17.44 5.49
N ALA A 442 12.73 -17.26 5.61
CA ALA A 442 12.05 -15.96 5.60
C ALA A 442 12.53 -15.02 6.70
N ARG A 443 12.52 -15.54 7.93
CA ARG A 443 12.96 -14.83 9.12
C ARG A 443 14.44 -14.51 9.05
N LEU A 444 15.24 -15.45 8.56
CA LEU A 444 16.66 -15.22 8.33
C LEU A 444 16.88 -14.05 7.36
N PHE A 445 16.15 -13.98 6.24
CA PHE A 445 16.24 -12.88 5.28
C PHE A 445 15.88 -11.52 5.87
N TYR A 446 14.89 -11.49 6.77
CA TYR A 446 14.55 -10.29 7.51
C TYR A 446 15.64 -9.90 8.53
N ASP A 447 16.04 -10.83 9.40
CA ASP A 447 17.02 -10.60 10.47
C ASP A 447 18.37 -10.11 9.93
N ILE A 448 18.81 -10.64 8.78
CA ILE A 448 20.07 -10.24 8.13
C ILE A 448 19.98 -8.88 7.45
N SER A 449 18.80 -8.51 6.94
CA SER A 449 18.55 -7.18 6.36
C SER A 449 18.57 -6.11 7.46
N GLU A 450 17.91 -6.36 8.59
CA GLU A 450 17.96 -5.51 9.79
C GLU A 450 19.37 -5.40 10.38
N LYS A 451 20.10 -6.52 10.42
CA LYS A 451 21.51 -6.53 10.83
C LYS A 451 22.34 -5.62 9.93
N ALA A 452 22.15 -5.70 8.62
CA ALA A 452 22.82 -4.82 7.66
C ALA A 452 22.49 -3.34 7.91
N ARG A 453 21.22 -2.98 8.09
CA ARG A 453 20.78 -1.61 8.40
C ARG A 453 21.52 -1.03 9.62
N LYS A 454 21.54 -1.77 10.75
CA LYS A 454 22.22 -1.34 11.98
C LYS A 454 23.72 -1.16 11.80
N ILE A 455 24.36 -1.99 10.96
CA ILE A 455 25.78 -1.86 10.63
C ILE A 455 26.02 -0.55 9.87
N VAL A 456 25.17 -0.23 8.88
CA VAL A 456 25.28 1.01 8.08
C VAL A 456 25.10 2.24 8.97
N GLU A 457 24.06 2.26 9.81
CA GLU A 457 23.80 3.35 10.77
C GLU A 457 24.99 3.59 11.69
N SER A 458 25.55 2.52 12.27
CA SER A 458 26.66 2.62 13.21
C SER A 458 27.95 3.06 12.53
N TYR A 459 28.29 2.46 11.38
CA TYR A 459 29.56 2.73 10.71
C TYR A 459 29.64 4.15 10.16
N PHE A 460 28.54 4.64 9.55
CA PHE A 460 28.45 5.99 9.03
C PHE A 460 28.03 7.03 10.08
N MET A 461 27.88 6.63 11.34
CA MET A 461 27.55 7.50 12.48
C MET A 461 26.31 8.36 12.22
N LEU A 462 25.24 7.73 11.73
CA LEU A 462 24.00 8.42 11.40
C LEU A 462 23.25 8.81 12.67
N ASN A 463 22.81 10.07 12.74
CA ASN A 463 21.99 10.58 13.86
C ASN A 463 20.51 10.19 13.73
N SER A 464 20.14 9.55 12.62
CA SER A 464 18.78 9.20 12.24
C SER A 464 18.69 7.73 11.87
N THR A 465 17.52 7.13 12.08
CA THR A 465 17.24 5.76 11.65
C THR A 465 17.12 5.71 10.13
N LEU A 466 17.81 4.77 9.51
CA LEU A 466 17.61 4.43 8.11
C LEU A 466 16.33 3.62 7.95
N TYR A 467 15.62 3.87 6.86
CA TYR A 467 14.42 3.14 6.48
C TYR A 467 14.69 2.42 5.16
N PHE A 468 14.14 1.22 4.98
CA PHE A 468 14.32 0.51 3.71
C PHE A 468 13.47 1.16 2.64
N SER A 469 14.11 1.63 1.58
CA SER A 469 13.44 2.00 0.34
C SER A 469 13.02 0.74 -0.43
N TYR A 470 13.91 -0.24 -0.48
CA TYR A 470 13.70 -1.49 -1.21
C TYR A 470 14.72 -2.55 -0.78
N THR A 471 14.31 -3.82 -0.79
CA THR A 471 15.16 -4.97 -0.47
C THR A 471 14.97 -6.05 -1.52
N HIS A 472 16.05 -6.51 -2.14
CA HIS A 472 15.98 -7.39 -3.30
C HIS A 472 17.03 -8.50 -3.26
N MET A 473 16.57 -9.76 -3.28
CA MET A 473 17.45 -10.91 -3.51
C MET A 473 17.66 -11.10 -5.02
N VAL A 474 18.90 -10.95 -5.49
CA VAL A 474 19.25 -11.01 -6.92
C VAL A 474 20.27 -12.12 -7.17
N CYS A 475 19.98 -12.98 -8.16
CA CYS A 475 20.90 -14.00 -8.66
C CYS A 475 21.11 -13.84 -10.17
N ARG A 476 22.36 -13.89 -10.63
CA ARG A 476 22.73 -13.80 -12.04
C ARG A 476 23.57 -15.01 -12.45
N THR A 477 23.13 -15.74 -13.48
CA THR A 477 23.77 -16.97 -13.96
C THR A 477 24.54 -16.73 -15.25
N ALA A 478 25.69 -17.37 -15.42
CA ALA A 478 26.48 -17.32 -16.64
C ALA A 478 25.73 -17.96 -17.85
N LEU A 479 25.83 -17.32 -19.02
CA LEU A 479 25.24 -17.85 -20.26
C LEU A 479 26.09 -18.98 -20.87
N SER A 480 25.49 -20.09 -21.27
CA SER A 480 26.25 -21.20 -21.86
C SER A 480 26.75 -20.87 -23.28
N GLY A 481 28.04 -21.10 -23.56
CA GLY A 481 28.60 -21.08 -24.91
C GLY A 481 29.18 -19.74 -25.43
N GLN A 482 29.17 -18.66 -24.64
CA GLN A 482 29.69 -17.34 -25.03
C GLN A 482 30.57 -16.69 -23.93
N GLN A 483 31.54 -17.41 -23.37
CA GLN A 483 32.28 -16.94 -22.18
C GLN A 483 33.76 -16.59 -22.42
N ASP A 484 34.32 -16.89 -23.59
CA ASP A 484 35.72 -16.57 -23.87
C ASP A 484 35.93 -15.06 -24.07
N ARG A 485 36.81 -14.45 -23.24
CA ARG A 485 37.27 -13.04 -23.31
C ARG A 485 36.17 -11.97 -23.17
N ARG A 486 35.14 -12.24 -22.38
CA ARG A 486 34.10 -11.26 -22.05
C ARG A 486 34.63 -10.15 -21.14
N ASN A 487 34.46 -8.90 -21.57
CA ASN A 487 34.80 -7.68 -20.83
C ASN A 487 33.58 -6.76 -20.61
N ASP A 488 32.37 -7.24 -20.90
CA ASP A 488 31.13 -6.53 -20.68
C ASP A 488 30.70 -6.53 -19.20
N LEU A 489 29.74 -5.67 -18.88
CA LEU A 489 29.16 -5.56 -17.55
C LEU A 489 27.86 -6.39 -17.47
N SER A 490 27.71 -7.17 -16.41
CA SER A 490 26.44 -7.83 -16.10
C SER A 490 25.42 -6.87 -15.50
N HIS A 491 25.89 -5.80 -14.85
CA HIS A 491 25.07 -4.68 -14.41
C HIS A 491 25.77 -3.38 -14.79
N PRO A 492 25.11 -2.48 -15.55
CA PRO A 492 25.74 -1.25 -16.03
C PRO A 492 26.19 -0.36 -14.87
N ILE A 493 27.13 0.54 -15.15
CA ILE A 493 27.56 1.54 -14.17
C ILE A 493 26.45 2.57 -13.99
N HIS A 494 26.12 2.85 -12.73
CA HIS A 494 25.05 3.76 -12.33
C HIS A 494 25.32 4.30 -10.92
N ALA A 495 24.55 5.32 -10.52
CA ALA A 495 24.37 5.75 -9.15
C ALA A 495 22.93 5.43 -8.71
N ASP A 496 22.72 5.17 -7.42
CA ASP A 496 21.45 4.65 -6.93
C ASP A 496 20.38 5.74 -6.71
N ASN A 497 20.78 7.01 -6.60
CA ASN A 497 19.87 8.13 -6.32
C ASN A 497 19.88 9.26 -7.37
N CYS A 498 20.58 9.10 -8.49
CA CYS A 498 20.63 10.12 -9.54
C CYS A 498 20.83 9.52 -10.93
N LEU A 499 20.56 10.33 -11.95
CA LEU A 499 20.91 10.04 -13.33
C LEU A 499 22.38 10.41 -13.55
N LEU A 500 23.23 9.41 -13.68
CA LEU A 500 24.65 9.60 -13.94
C LEU A 500 24.86 10.00 -15.40
N ASP A 501 25.45 11.18 -15.62
CA ASP A 501 25.93 11.66 -16.92
C ASP A 501 27.47 11.64 -16.94
N PRO A 502 28.07 10.61 -17.57
CA PRO A 502 29.53 10.47 -17.63
C PRO A 502 30.23 11.48 -18.56
N GLU A 503 29.49 12.14 -19.46
CA GLU A 503 30.07 13.13 -20.38
C GLU A 503 30.16 14.50 -19.71
N ALA A 504 29.13 14.87 -18.95
CA ALA A 504 29.11 16.10 -18.15
C ALA A 504 29.84 15.97 -16.79
N ASN A 505 30.13 14.73 -16.34
CA ASN A 505 30.50 14.44 -14.95
C ASN A 505 29.48 14.97 -13.95
N GLU A 506 28.19 14.84 -14.29
CA GLU A 506 27.08 15.31 -13.46
C GLU A 506 26.17 14.17 -13.04
N CYS A 507 25.45 14.37 -11.93
CA CYS A 507 24.59 13.39 -11.29
C CYS A 507 23.28 14.09 -10.96
N TRP A 508 22.30 13.96 -11.86
CA TRP A 508 21.06 14.72 -11.81
C TRP A 508 20.06 14.05 -10.88
N LYS A 509 19.71 14.74 -9.78
CA LYS A 509 18.70 14.26 -8.83
C LYS A 509 17.29 14.68 -9.28
N GLU A 510 16.83 14.07 -10.35
CA GLU A 510 15.50 14.28 -10.90
C GLU A 510 14.85 12.96 -11.33
N PRO A 511 13.50 12.89 -11.42
CA PRO A 511 12.84 11.72 -11.98
C PRO A 511 13.41 11.38 -13.36
N PRO A 512 13.69 10.09 -13.67
CA PRO A 512 13.23 8.89 -12.96
C PRO A 512 14.19 8.34 -11.88
N ALA A 513 15.20 9.10 -11.43
CA ALA A 513 16.10 8.63 -10.38
C ALA A 513 15.40 8.50 -9.01
N TYR A 514 15.81 7.52 -8.22
CA TYR A 514 15.33 7.34 -6.84
C TYR A 514 16.04 8.33 -5.89
N THR A 515 15.76 9.62 -6.04
CA THR A 515 16.45 10.74 -5.38
C THR A 515 16.45 10.67 -3.85
N PHE A 516 15.50 9.93 -3.28
CA PHE A 516 15.34 9.70 -1.86
C PHE A 516 16.26 8.61 -1.29
N ARG A 517 17.02 7.86 -2.10
CA ARG A 517 17.97 6.86 -1.59
C ARG A 517 19.23 7.54 -1.07
N ASP A 518 19.58 7.26 0.17
CA ASP A 518 20.74 7.86 0.84
C ASP A 518 21.91 6.88 0.95
N TYR A 519 21.62 5.62 1.29
CA TYR A 519 22.63 4.58 1.45
C TYR A 519 22.22 3.28 0.77
N SER A 520 23.22 2.48 0.41
CA SER A 520 23.07 1.19 -0.23
C SER A 520 23.96 0.15 0.41
N ALA A 521 23.54 -1.12 0.38
CA ALA A 521 24.34 -2.25 0.79
C ALA A 521 24.10 -3.48 -0.09
N LEU A 522 25.16 -4.20 -0.41
CA LEU A 522 25.09 -5.52 -1.05
C LEU A 522 25.72 -6.57 -0.14
N LEU A 523 24.94 -7.58 0.22
CA LEU A 523 25.35 -8.71 1.04
C LEU A 523 25.44 -9.99 0.20
N TYR A 524 26.63 -10.56 0.11
CA TYR A 524 26.92 -11.69 -0.77
C TYR A 524 26.65 -13.04 -0.11
N MET A 525 25.98 -13.94 -0.85
CA MET A 525 25.52 -15.23 -0.34
C MET A 525 26.40 -16.40 -0.75
N ASN A 526 27.24 -16.26 -1.78
CA ASN A 526 28.04 -17.36 -2.31
C ASN A 526 29.31 -16.87 -3.01
N ASP A 527 30.19 -17.81 -3.34
CA ASP A 527 31.49 -17.58 -4.00
C ASP A 527 31.87 -18.66 -5.02
N ASP A 528 30.97 -19.60 -5.31
CA ASP A 528 31.11 -20.71 -6.26
C ASP A 528 30.83 -20.27 -7.71
N PHE A 529 31.41 -19.14 -8.12
CA PHE A 529 31.29 -18.60 -9.48
C PHE A 529 32.58 -17.90 -9.94
N GLU A 530 32.71 -17.68 -11.26
CA GLU A 530 33.83 -16.95 -11.87
C GLU A 530 33.31 -15.64 -12.51
N GLY A 531 34.12 -14.57 -12.44
CA GLY A 531 33.73 -13.22 -12.82
C GLY A 531 32.80 -12.55 -11.79
N GLY A 532 31.96 -11.62 -12.24
CA GLY A 532 30.92 -11.01 -11.39
C GLY A 532 31.44 -10.06 -10.30
N GLU A 533 32.65 -9.53 -10.44
CA GLU A 533 33.22 -8.56 -9.49
C GLU A 533 32.37 -7.29 -9.46
N PHE A 534 32.14 -6.78 -8.25
CA PHE A 534 31.54 -5.46 -8.05
C PHE A 534 32.63 -4.41 -8.19
N ILE A 535 32.38 -3.36 -8.96
CA ILE A 535 33.35 -2.30 -9.21
C ILE A 535 32.77 -0.93 -8.84
N PHE A 536 33.59 -0.09 -8.24
CA PHE A 536 33.36 1.35 -8.19
C PHE A 536 34.11 2.03 -9.32
N THR A 537 33.56 3.12 -9.83
CA THR A 537 34.22 3.97 -10.81
C THR A 537 34.21 5.43 -10.37
N GLU A 538 34.96 6.26 -11.08
CA GLU A 538 34.73 7.70 -11.09
C GLU A 538 33.39 8.03 -11.81
N MET A 539 32.98 9.30 -11.79
CA MET A 539 31.78 9.78 -12.50
C MET A 539 31.85 9.58 -14.02
N ASP A 540 33.06 9.41 -14.57
CA ASP A 540 33.29 9.11 -15.99
C ASP A 540 32.80 7.71 -16.45
N ALA A 541 32.32 6.90 -15.50
CA ALA A 541 31.85 5.52 -15.69
C ALA A 541 32.86 4.60 -16.43
N LYS A 542 34.15 4.92 -16.38
CA LYS A 542 35.23 4.21 -17.10
C LYS A 542 36.39 3.87 -16.17
N THR A 543 36.80 4.82 -15.34
CA THR A 543 37.96 4.68 -14.47
C THR A 543 37.57 3.89 -13.23
N VAL A 544 37.97 2.61 -13.18
CA VAL A 544 37.69 1.73 -12.04
C VAL A 544 38.57 2.13 -10.85
N THR A 545 37.95 2.51 -9.74
CA THR A 545 38.61 2.97 -8.51
C THR A 545 38.83 1.84 -7.51
N ALA A 546 37.90 0.90 -7.45
CA ALA A 546 37.99 -0.30 -6.64
C ALA A 546 37.26 -1.49 -7.27
N SER A 547 37.75 -2.70 -7.00
CA SER A 547 37.15 -3.96 -7.49
C SER A 547 37.04 -4.94 -6.32
N ILE A 548 35.82 -5.35 -6.02
CA ILE A 548 35.48 -6.21 -4.90
C ILE A 548 35.05 -7.57 -5.43
N LYS A 549 35.80 -8.61 -5.04
CA LYS A 549 35.41 -10.00 -5.28
C LYS A 549 34.33 -10.40 -4.27
N PRO A 550 33.13 -10.80 -4.71
CA PRO A 550 32.10 -11.31 -3.83
C PRO A 550 32.56 -12.57 -3.10
N LYS A 551 32.12 -12.74 -1.86
CA LYS A 551 32.22 -14.02 -1.16
C LYS A 551 31.10 -14.18 -0.14
N CYS A 552 30.79 -15.39 0.30
CA CYS A 552 29.81 -15.61 1.36
C CYS A 552 30.10 -14.69 2.58
N GLY A 553 29.06 -14.00 3.05
CA GLY A 553 29.10 -13.17 4.26
C GLY A 553 29.86 -11.86 4.11
N ARG A 554 30.35 -11.53 2.91
CA ARG A 554 30.89 -10.21 2.60
C ARG A 554 29.77 -9.22 2.33
N MET A 555 29.87 -8.04 2.92
CA MET A 555 28.98 -6.91 2.70
C MET A 555 29.77 -5.69 2.24
N ILE A 556 29.31 -5.05 1.17
CA ILE A 556 29.76 -3.72 0.77
C ILE A 556 28.62 -2.74 1.05
N SER A 557 28.90 -1.62 1.70
CA SER A 557 27.93 -0.55 1.89
C SER A 557 28.54 0.80 1.56
N PHE A 558 27.72 1.69 1.00
CA PHE A 558 28.14 2.99 0.50
C PHE A 558 26.96 3.98 0.44
N SER A 559 27.24 5.28 0.37
CA SER A 559 26.23 6.31 0.08
C SER A 559 25.79 6.23 -1.39
N SER A 560 24.50 6.44 -1.66
CA SER A 560 23.87 6.14 -2.96
C SER A 560 24.12 7.16 -4.08
N GLY A 561 24.89 8.21 -3.80
CA GLY A 561 25.07 9.37 -4.67
C GLY A 561 26.08 9.22 -5.80
N GLY A 562 26.29 10.32 -6.52
CA GLY A 562 27.23 10.43 -7.63
C GLY A 562 28.70 10.26 -7.24
N GLU A 563 29.01 10.26 -5.94
CA GLU A 563 30.32 9.94 -5.38
C GLU A 563 30.64 8.44 -5.38
N ASN A 564 29.63 7.59 -5.58
CA ASN A 564 29.78 6.13 -5.64
C ASN A 564 29.17 5.47 -6.88
N PRO A 565 29.52 5.89 -8.12
CA PRO A 565 29.14 5.17 -9.32
C PRO A 565 29.69 3.75 -9.29
N HIS A 566 28.86 2.77 -9.63
CA HIS A 566 29.23 1.38 -9.49
C HIS A 566 28.51 0.45 -10.47
N GLY A 567 29.10 -0.71 -10.72
CA GLY A 567 28.59 -1.72 -11.63
C GLY A 567 29.08 -3.12 -11.29
N VAL A 568 28.71 -4.11 -12.11
CA VAL A 568 29.11 -5.50 -11.91
C VAL A 568 29.66 -6.08 -13.21
N LYS A 569 30.86 -6.67 -13.17
CA LYS A 569 31.46 -7.36 -14.32
C LYS A 569 30.64 -8.57 -14.75
N ALA A 570 30.84 -9.05 -15.98
CA ALA A 570 30.20 -10.27 -16.46
C ALA A 570 30.48 -11.47 -15.55
N VAL A 571 29.43 -12.26 -15.25
CA VAL A 571 29.58 -13.59 -14.64
C VAL A 571 29.92 -14.57 -15.77
N THR A 572 31.06 -15.24 -15.67
CA THR A 572 31.58 -16.12 -16.73
C THR A 572 31.30 -17.59 -16.46
N LYS A 573 31.08 -17.97 -15.20
CA LYS A 573 30.71 -19.33 -14.82
C LYS A 573 29.97 -19.34 -13.49
N GLY A 574 29.01 -20.25 -13.32
CA GLY A 574 28.23 -20.36 -12.09
C GLY A 574 27.11 -19.33 -11.98
N GLN A 575 26.63 -19.12 -10.76
CA GLN A 575 25.57 -18.18 -10.42
C GLN A 575 26.03 -17.27 -9.28
N ARG A 576 25.92 -15.96 -9.45
CA ARG A 576 26.23 -14.95 -8.42
C ARG A 576 24.96 -14.51 -7.72
N CYS A 577 24.89 -14.66 -6.40
CA CYS A 577 23.72 -14.26 -5.61
C CYS A 577 24.09 -13.23 -4.53
N ALA A 578 23.27 -12.18 -4.41
CA ALA A 578 23.40 -11.16 -3.37
C ALA A 578 22.03 -10.64 -2.90
N VAL A 579 21.97 -10.11 -1.68
CA VAL A 579 20.86 -9.30 -1.19
C VAL A 579 21.27 -7.83 -1.35
N ALA A 580 20.57 -7.10 -2.20
CA ALA A 580 20.71 -5.66 -2.38
C ALA A 580 19.70 -4.94 -1.48
N LEU A 581 20.19 -3.96 -0.73
CA LEU A 581 19.44 -3.19 0.26
C LEU A 581 19.63 -1.71 -0.06
N TRP A 582 18.53 -0.98 -0.19
CA TRP A 582 18.55 0.46 -0.38
C TRP A 582 17.85 1.14 0.78
N PHE A 583 18.49 2.17 1.32
CA PHE A 583 18.05 2.89 2.50
C PHE A 583 17.77 4.36 2.19
N THR A 584 16.87 4.96 2.98
CA THR A 584 16.56 6.38 2.99
C THR A 584 16.53 6.91 4.42
N LEU A 585 16.82 8.20 4.58
CA LEU A 585 16.67 8.97 5.81
C LEU A 585 15.23 9.52 5.94
N ASP A 586 14.41 9.41 4.90
CA ASP A 586 13.02 9.89 4.92
C ASP A 586 12.13 8.98 5.80
N PRO A 587 11.60 9.51 6.93
CA PRO A 587 10.75 8.75 7.85
C PRO A 587 9.42 8.30 7.24
N LEU A 588 9.02 8.83 6.07
CA LEU A 588 7.85 8.34 5.33
C LEU A 588 8.03 6.90 4.82
N TYR A 589 9.27 6.44 4.68
CA TYR A 589 9.60 5.07 4.30
C TYR A 589 9.74 4.13 5.50
N ARG A 590 9.34 4.59 6.70
CA ARG A 590 9.28 3.74 7.87
C ARG A 590 8.45 2.51 7.57
N GLU A 591 9.14 1.41 7.31
CA GLU A 591 8.55 0.09 7.38
C GLU A 591 7.94 -0.01 8.78
N LEU A 592 6.63 -0.23 8.84
CA LEU A 592 5.93 -0.57 10.08
C LEU A 592 6.38 -1.98 10.47
N VAL A 593 7.62 -2.09 10.91
CA VAL A 593 8.18 -3.37 11.26
C VAL A 593 7.80 -3.74 12.67
N LEU A 594 7.23 -4.92 12.74
CA LEU A 594 7.07 -5.67 13.94
C LEU A 594 8.36 -6.05 14.61
N VAL A 595 8.44 -5.66 15.87
CA VAL A 595 9.37 -6.23 16.83
C VAL A 595 8.94 -7.67 17.12
N CYS A 596 9.53 -8.62 16.39
CA CYS A 596 9.49 -10.05 16.69
C CYS A 596 10.90 -10.60 16.94
N ALA A 597 11.62 -10.10 17.96
CA ALA A 597 12.57 -10.86 18.80
C ALA A 597 13.39 -9.95 19.74
N GLY A 598 13.21 -10.11 21.05
CA GLY A 598 14.01 -9.44 22.05
C GLY A 598 13.62 -9.73 23.50
N GLY A 599 13.18 -10.95 23.81
CA GLY A 599 13.04 -11.42 25.18
C GLY A 599 14.02 -12.56 25.44
N HIS A 600 15.14 -12.26 26.12
CA HIS A 600 15.91 -13.25 26.86
C HIS A 600 16.25 -12.66 28.23
N GLN A 601 15.58 -13.17 29.26
CA GLN A 601 16.22 -13.42 30.54
C GLN A 601 16.51 -14.93 30.58
N LEU A 602 17.81 -15.26 30.63
CA LEU A 602 18.45 -16.46 31.19
C LEU A 602 17.68 -17.82 31.12
N HIS A 603 18.15 -18.71 30.22
CA HIS A 603 18.30 -20.20 30.29
C HIS A 603 17.36 -21.10 31.16
N PRO A 604 17.27 -22.43 30.87
CA PRO A 604 16.79 -23.13 29.67
C PRO A 604 15.74 -24.25 30.02
N THR A 605 15.03 -24.84 29.03
CA THR A 605 14.79 -26.31 28.85
C THR A 605 13.63 -26.64 27.90
N SER A 606 13.97 -27.51 26.92
CA SER A 606 13.17 -28.49 26.14
C SER A 606 11.85 -28.12 25.41
N SER A 607 11.95 -28.20 24.06
CA SER A 607 11.05 -28.83 23.04
C SER A 607 9.56 -28.46 23.01
N SER A 608 8.89 -28.20 21.88
CA SER A 608 9.24 -28.12 20.45
C SER A 608 8.01 -27.57 19.74
N ALA A 609 8.21 -26.60 18.83
CA ALA A 609 7.19 -25.96 18.01
C ALA A 609 7.51 -26.13 16.51
N ALA A 610 6.49 -26.04 15.64
CA ALA A 610 6.69 -25.91 14.19
C ALA A 610 5.57 -25.11 13.47
N SER A 611 6.03 -24.17 12.62
CA SER A 611 5.41 -23.54 11.43
C SER A 611 4.52 -22.27 11.58
N ALA A 612 4.49 -21.27 10.67
CA ALA A 612 5.35 -20.75 9.57
C ALA A 612 4.68 -19.52 8.86
N VAL A 613 5.34 -18.36 8.64
CA VAL A 613 4.97 -17.21 7.74
C VAL A 613 6.16 -16.76 6.84
N TYR A 614 5.93 -16.07 5.72
CA TYR A 614 6.80 -15.93 4.52
C TYR A 614 7.20 -14.46 4.20
N PRO A 615 8.26 -14.18 3.42
CA PRO A 615 8.55 -12.88 2.77
C PRO A 615 8.08 -12.89 1.29
N GLN A 616 7.84 -11.70 0.74
CA GLN A 616 7.49 -11.52 -0.67
C GLN A 616 8.65 -11.91 -1.61
N LEU A 617 8.58 -13.15 -2.09
CA LEU A 617 9.15 -13.64 -3.33
C LEU A 617 7.96 -13.99 -4.24
N TYR A 618 8.11 -13.78 -5.55
CA TYR A 618 7.11 -14.04 -6.59
C TYR A 618 6.07 -15.13 -6.26
N GLY A 619 4.86 -14.75 -5.85
CA GLY A 619 3.65 -15.59 -5.90
C GLY A 619 3.75 -16.97 -5.25
N PHE A 620 3.79 -17.08 -3.93
CA PHE A 620 3.96 -18.36 -3.23
C PHE A 620 2.73 -18.86 -2.48
N ARG A 621 2.38 -20.14 -2.66
CA ARG A 621 1.24 -20.79 -1.98
C ARG A 621 1.63 -22.14 -1.39
N VAL A 622 1.38 -22.27 -0.09
CA VAL A 622 1.45 -23.54 0.66
C VAL A 622 0.17 -24.34 0.44
N ARG A 623 0.30 -25.65 0.19
CA ARG A 623 -0.80 -26.62 0.25
C ARG A 623 -0.42 -27.68 1.28
N SER A 624 -1.22 -27.86 2.31
CA SER A 624 -1.10 -28.97 3.25
C SER A 624 -1.46 -30.30 2.55
N PRO A 625 -0.82 -31.44 2.88
CA PRO A 625 -1.23 -32.74 2.37
C PRO A 625 -2.62 -33.09 2.89
N GLY A 626 -3.44 -33.68 2.03
CA GLY A 626 -4.72 -34.24 2.42
C GLY A 626 -4.53 -35.42 3.39
N LEU A 627 -5.31 -35.44 4.45
CA LEU A 627 -5.60 -36.67 5.18
C LEU A 627 -6.90 -37.25 4.60
N CYS A 628 -6.75 -38.32 3.82
CA CYS A 628 -7.82 -39.27 3.54
C CYS A 628 -8.04 -40.16 4.78
N PRO A 629 -9.21 -40.81 4.91
CA PRO A 629 -9.76 -41.30 6.17
C PRO A 629 -9.06 -42.59 6.59
N VAL A 630 -8.90 -42.78 7.90
CA VAL A 630 -8.52 -44.07 8.48
C VAL A 630 -9.76 -44.68 9.10
N ASP A 631 -10.12 -45.85 8.58
CA ASP A 631 -11.14 -46.75 9.07
C ASP A 631 -10.83 -47.19 10.51
N ASP A 632 -11.82 -47.12 11.40
CA ASP A 632 -11.78 -47.78 12.69
C ASP A 632 -12.14 -49.27 12.51
N ALA A 633 -11.18 -50.15 12.82
CA ALA A 633 -11.45 -51.55 13.11
C ALA A 633 -10.62 -52.02 14.31
N ASP A 634 -11.36 -52.66 15.23
CA ASP A 634 -10.95 -53.67 16.19
C ASP A 634 -10.28 -53.29 17.53
N SER A 635 -11.16 -53.24 18.53
CA SER A 635 -11.14 -54.07 19.75
C SER A 635 -9.98 -53.92 20.74
N PHE A 636 -10.30 -53.50 21.98
CA PHE A 636 -10.25 -54.41 23.14
C PHE A 636 -11.01 -53.83 24.34
N SER A 637 -11.51 -54.76 25.13
CA SER A 637 -12.53 -54.74 26.19
C SER A 637 -12.12 -54.11 27.52
N GLY A 638 -13.12 -53.64 28.30
CA GLY A 638 -12.96 -53.37 29.73
C GLY A 638 -14.21 -52.76 30.39
N GLU A 639 -14.99 -53.63 31.04
CA GLU A 639 -16.29 -53.42 31.70
C GLU A 639 -16.41 -52.30 32.75
N GLY A 640 -17.64 -51.77 32.93
CA GLY A 640 -18.17 -51.52 34.27
C GLY A 640 -19.12 -50.33 34.50
N GLY A 641 -20.45 -50.58 34.54
CA GLY A 641 -21.28 -50.12 35.68
C GLY A 641 -22.30 -48.95 35.54
N LYS A 642 -23.54 -49.32 35.14
CA LYS A 642 -24.87 -49.04 35.77
C LYS A 642 -25.48 -47.62 35.99
N ARG A 643 -26.73 -47.51 35.49
CA ARG A 643 -28.01 -46.94 36.04
C ARG A 643 -28.29 -45.42 36.02
N GLN A 644 -29.35 -44.97 35.31
CA GLN A 644 -30.73 -44.58 35.77
C GLN A 644 -30.71 -43.31 36.67
N GLU A 645 -31.49 -42.24 36.51
CA GLU A 645 -32.93 -42.11 36.22
C GLU A 645 -33.32 -40.63 35.95
N GLU A 646 -34.56 -40.45 35.47
CA GLU A 646 -35.45 -39.31 35.13
C GLU A 646 -35.37 -37.97 35.89
N ALA A 647 -35.77 -36.87 35.21
CA ALA A 647 -36.89 -35.98 35.62
C ALA A 647 -37.27 -34.93 34.54
N ASP A 648 -38.58 -34.83 34.29
CA ASP A 648 -39.33 -34.00 33.33
C ASP A 648 -39.67 -32.57 33.84
N PHE A 649 -39.68 -31.58 32.90
CA PHE A 649 -40.55 -30.38 32.69
C PHE A 649 -40.93 -29.39 33.85
N PRO A 650 -41.49 -28.16 33.60
CA PRO A 650 -41.85 -27.48 32.34
C PRO A 650 -41.50 -25.97 32.20
N LEU A 651 -41.75 -25.49 30.97
CA LEU A 651 -41.92 -24.09 30.53
C LEU A 651 -43.03 -23.32 31.27
N ALA A 652 -42.78 -22.05 31.59
CA ALA A 652 -43.82 -21.06 31.88
C ALA A 652 -43.75 -19.88 30.90
N LYS A 653 -44.86 -19.65 30.18
CA LYS A 653 -45.17 -18.45 29.41
C LYS A 653 -45.60 -17.34 30.37
N CYS A 654 -45.15 -16.11 30.14
CA CYS A 654 -45.78 -14.91 30.69
C CYS A 654 -46.10 -13.93 29.56
N HIS A 655 -47.36 -13.54 29.47
CA HIS A 655 -47.81 -12.37 28.74
C HIS A 655 -48.70 -11.51 29.66
N SER A 656 -48.78 -10.22 29.29
CA SER A 656 -49.63 -9.14 29.83
C SER A 656 -49.06 -8.42 31.06
N LYS A 657 -49.24 -7.11 31.25
CA LYS A 657 -49.74 -5.98 30.45
C LYS A 657 -49.46 -4.74 31.34
N ASP A 658 -49.28 -3.60 30.68
CA ASP A 658 -49.52 -2.22 31.14
C ASP A 658 -48.78 -1.62 32.36
N SER A 659 -48.36 -0.36 32.16
CA SER A 659 -47.69 0.61 33.07
C SER A 659 -46.31 0.16 33.56
N THR A 660 -45.19 0.78 33.19
CA THR A 660 -44.87 2.13 32.67
C THR A 660 -43.96 2.07 31.45
#